data_AF-A0A1C7HVI2-F1
#
_entry.id   AF-A0A1C7HVI2-F1
#
_cell.length_a   1.000
_cell.length_b   1.000
_cell.length_c   1.000
_cell.angle_alpha   90.00
_cell.angle_beta   90.00
_cell.angle_gamma   90.00
#
_symmetry.space_group_name_H-M   'P 1'
#
loop_
_entity.id
_entity.type
_entity.pdbx_description
1 polymer ?
#
loop_
_entity_poly.entity_id
_entity_poly.type
_entity_poly.pdbx_seq_one_letter_code
_entity_poly.pdbx_strand_id
1 'polypeptide(L)'
;MIKKKLYILMLSLLITASLTPVSASEKTLQDDGTYHIVSVEKDGTYTILEDCDTYARAKVLYTLRKRSYDNLAITYGSSFLSLEQGVVEFATAKDCTLNITYTNDENGEDGYTNGCYGIDAAFLEYNPGTQKVKFRLSGVTGWADAADVTIYPIEQVPNVSSFTVKNNTLQHQLKSSLATAAYDNILQLGNAPQQLKEGVTYYSYDTHYFYDDYAMMIEDYRNSSFSHAVNANAPYYNYYQYLNHRSTSAYSQKDVDRYLKDTLALRHTITGFYDKDNYIHDVLTQSLLLQAEAAFFQYQNQFGANALMMLSLAENESALGRSYLAYTRNNLFGHAAYDSAVEENASRYASTSGSVYSHALHYLSNAYMNPSQFQFHGGFFGNKAGGMNVSYASDPYWGEKAAQYFYEMDHAMGDRDHNRYALGIVKNTGVSIYKNADKKSDAIYSIKKGYDAVLILLEKLENRDGVWYRVQSDPSLDKEQKQQEGSYNFKNSYGFVKAEDVSTVLNSKHIQDKAYVDITFDANGGTFYPNDKKITLQVETGKTPVIQAPVKDHALFSSWDIQLKPAGEPLTYKATYRDVKQIVLTQMPLTTYDLNESLDVSDGRIRVDFADGTSKEVSMTTDMVEGFSSKKTGTKTLKVTYAGCTLNYEIRVSDELTKKQENMQQRAAAIIKLYVGKTDLNEEALQELEQLRKDVTAFPLTPLANEQIRLIDRILQENLKPRYSVIIKDDSHDLQVSGLSMARIQETGFLNTFLPKTIVIKVKDSIDEEQQALAKKVARANGTTVEETFSIEGTDDFSSLKLKQEAVFSIKKPKDSKNKRYHIYYVDGQDVYQIPTEQSKSRIRFTTEKLGSYVLVSANQRSIQEADDIAEVNTIALNGKNYILRYVLLPCLLLALLVCLFLTLFVYRRRHPNLRLKKPWKKARTEKSQYKKDEDDIL
;
A
#
# COMPACT_ATOMS: atom_id res chain seq x y z
N MET A 1 -14.10 -47.74 79.10
CA MET A 1 -13.89 -49.04 79.78
C MET A 1 -12.78 -49.79 79.05
N ILE A 2 -11.62 -49.94 79.71
CA ILE A 2 -10.60 -51.03 79.58
C ILE A 2 -9.95 -51.25 78.19
N LYS A 3 -8.62 -51.25 77.96
CA LYS A 3 -7.37 -50.91 78.68
C LYS A 3 -6.20 -51.06 77.67
N LYS A 4 -5.14 -50.24 77.84
CA LYS A 4 -3.68 -50.49 77.62
C LYS A 4 -3.18 -50.69 76.17
N LYS A 5 -2.23 -49.93 75.60
CA LYS A 5 -0.82 -49.50 75.94
C LYS A 5 0.26 -50.33 75.21
N LEU A 6 1.13 -49.60 74.48
CA LEU A 6 2.61 -49.71 74.34
C LEU A 6 3.25 -50.55 73.19
N TYR A 7 3.65 -49.85 72.12
CA TYR A 7 5.00 -49.64 71.55
C TYR A 7 6.19 -50.64 71.71
N ILE A 8 6.87 -50.89 70.56
CA ILE A 8 8.35 -50.85 70.25
C ILE A 8 9.10 -52.13 69.76
N LEU A 9 9.67 -51.96 68.54
CA LEU A 9 10.90 -52.44 67.84
C LEU A 9 11.18 -53.90 67.40
N MET A 10 11.45 -54.05 66.09
CA MET A 10 12.74 -54.45 65.44
C MET A 10 12.42 -54.82 63.97
N LEU A 11 12.70 -53.99 62.96
CA LEU A 11 13.96 -53.85 62.20
C LEU A 11 14.55 -55.17 61.65
N SER A 12 14.26 -55.51 60.38
CA SER A 12 15.27 -55.87 59.35
C SER A 12 14.64 -56.51 58.09
N LEU A 13 14.88 -55.81 56.96
CA LEU A 13 15.18 -56.25 55.59
C LEU A 13 14.28 -57.21 54.77
N LEU A 14 14.06 -56.71 53.53
CA LEU A 14 13.87 -57.39 52.23
C LEU A 14 12.46 -57.72 51.77
N ILE A 15 11.79 -56.71 51.17
CA ILE A 15 11.18 -56.86 49.84
C ILE A 15 11.57 -55.62 49.01
N THR A 16 12.43 -55.84 48.02
CA THR A 16 12.64 -54.93 46.89
C THR A 16 11.44 -55.03 45.95
N ALA A 17 10.65 -53.97 45.85
CA ALA A 17 9.75 -53.73 44.73
C ALA A 17 9.94 -52.28 44.27
N SER A 18 10.52 -52.17 43.08
CA SER A 18 10.67 -51.02 42.19
C SER A 18 9.82 -49.78 42.51
N LEU A 19 10.49 -48.71 42.93
CA LEU A 19 10.07 -47.34 42.66
C LEU A 19 10.25 -47.11 41.16
N THR A 20 9.16 -46.93 40.41
CA THR A 20 9.24 -46.27 39.11
C THR A 20 9.66 -44.82 39.36
N PRO A 21 10.71 -44.29 38.70
CA PRO A 21 10.99 -42.88 38.78
C PRO A 21 9.80 -42.13 38.20
N VAL A 22 9.24 -41.18 38.97
CA VAL A 22 8.41 -40.12 38.40
C VAL A 22 9.36 -39.35 37.49
N SER A 23 9.24 -39.55 36.17
CA SER A 23 9.98 -38.74 35.20
C SER A 23 9.59 -37.28 35.43
N ALA A 24 10.56 -36.44 35.76
CA ALA A 24 10.33 -35.03 36.03
C ALA A 24 10.20 -34.29 34.70
N SER A 25 9.21 -33.41 34.57
CA SER A 25 9.03 -32.57 33.39
C SER A 25 10.19 -31.57 33.26
N GLU A 26 10.80 -31.51 32.08
CA GLU A 26 11.88 -30.58 31.74
C GLU A 26 11.35 -29.36 30.99
N LYS A 27 11.97 -28.20 31.22
CA LYS A 27 11.61 -26.95 30.52
C LYS A 27 12.24 -26.82 29.13
N THR A 28 13.35 -27.51 28.88
CA THR A 28 14.13 -27.40 27.65
C THR A 28 14.81 -28.72 27.36
N LEU A 29 14.71 -29.22 26.12
CA LEU A 29 15.47 -30.39 25.67
C LEU A 29 16.95 -30.03 25.55
N GLN A 30 17.81 -30.95 26.00
CA GLN A 30 19.26 -30.78 25.86
C GLN A 30 19.71 -31.23 24.47
N ASP A 31 20.72 -30.56 23.94
CA ASP A 31 21.39 -30.99 22.71
C ASP A 31 22.50 -32.00 23.05
N ASP A 32 22.10 -33.23 23.32
CA ASP A 32 22.97 -34.31 23.78
C ASP A 32 23.32 -35.34 22.68
N GLY A 33 22.79 -35.14 21.46
CA GLY A 33 22.96 -36.04 20.33
C GLY A 33 22.30 -37.42 20.50
N THR A 34 21.27 -37.53 21.34
CA THR A 34 20.53 -38.78 21.57
C THR A 34 19.12 -38.70 20.99
N TYR A 35 18.53 -39.85 20.60
CA TYR A 35 17.12 -39.88 20.23
C TYR A 35 16.25 -40.04 21.48
N HIS A 36 15.27 -39.17 21.69
CA HIS A 36 14.32 -39.30 22.80
C HIS A 36 12.90 -39.53 22.29
N ILE A 37 12.15 -40.35 23.03
CA ILE A 37 10.69 -40.35 23.00
C ILE A 37 10.21 -39.39 24.08
N VAL A 38 9.51 -38.34 23.67
CA VAL A 38 9.05 -37.29 24.58
C VAL A 38 7.55 -37.10 24.46
N SER A 39 6.90 -36.86 25.59
CA SER A 39 5.53 -36.32 25.63
C SER A 39 5.64 -34.81 25.84
N VAL A 40 5.00 -34.03 24.98
CA VAL A 40 4.86 -32.58 25.17
C VAL A 40 3.60 -32.34 25.99
N GLU A 41 3.77 -31.67 27.13
CA GLU A 41 2.69 -31.36 28.05
C GLU A 41 1.97 -30.05 27.64
N LYS A 42 0.75 -29.84 28.13
CA LYS A 42 -0.09 -28.67 27.78
C LYS A 42 0.53 -27.31 28.12
N ASP A 43 1.46 -27.26 29.06
CA ASP A 43 2.19 -26.04 29.43
C ASP A 43 3.47 -25.83 28.59
N GLY A 44 3.70 -26.69 27.59
CA GLY A 44 4.85 -26.67 26.70
C GLY A 44 6.11 -27.34 27.27
N THR A 45 6.05 -27.91 28.47
CA THR A 45 7.16 -28.69 29.04
C THR A 45 7.23 -30.11 28.46
N TYR A 46 8.34 -30.79 28.72
CA TYR A 46 8.61 -32.10 28.15
C TYR A 46 8.74 -33.18 29.22
N THR A 47 8.10 -34.31 29.01
CA THR A 47 8.38 -35.53 29.76
C THR A 47 9.19 -36.47 28.88
N ILE A 48 10.47 -36.69 29.21
CA ILE A 48 11.29 -37.70 28.54
C ILE A 48 10.81 -39.09 29.01
N LEU A 49 10.33 -39.89 28.06
CA LEU A 49 9.75 -41.21 28.31
C LEU A 49 10.77 -42.33 28.14
N GLU A 50 11.63 -42.23 27.12
CA GLU A 50 12.64 -43.25 26.81
C GLU A 50 13.74 -42.70 25.90
N ASP A 51 14.99 -43.05 26.19
CA ASP A 51 16.15 -42.78 25.32
C ASP A 51 16.35 -43.94 24.33
N CYS A 52 16.72 -43.61 23.11
CA CYS A 52 16.88 -44.54 22.01
C CYS A 52 18.24 -44.36 21.33
N ASP A 53 18.93 -45.48 21.11
CA ASP A 53 20.23 -45.48 20.42
C ASP A 53 20.09 -45.21 18.91
N THR A 54 18.89 -45.40 18.35
CA THR A 54 18.62 -45.25 16.90
C THR A 54 17.25 -44.67 16.63
N TYR A 55 17.12 -43.90 15.55
CA TYR A 55 15.85 -43.40 15.05
C TYR A 55 14.85 -44.54 14.75
N ALA A 56 15.33 -45.69 14.27
CA ALA A 56 14.48 -46.84 13.96
C ALA A 56 13.77 -47.38 15.22
N ARG A 57 14.49 -47.51 16.34
CA ARG A 57 13.90 -47.89 17.64
C ARG A 57 12.89 -46.85 18.12
N ALA A 58 13.26 -45.57 18.03
CA ALA A 58 12.37 -44.48 18.41
C ALA A 58 11.06 -44.51 17.59
N LYS A 59 11.13 -44.71 16.27
CA LYS A 59 9.95 -44.78 15.40
C LYS A 59 9.02 -45.95 15.73
N VAL A 60 9.56 -47.11 16.12
CA VAL A 60 8.75 -48.25 16.58
C VAL A 60 8.01 -47.89 17.88
N LEU A 61 8.71 -47.33 18.87
CA LEU A 61 8.10 -46.94 20.14
C LEU A 61 7.05 -45.84 19.97
N TYR A 62 7.36 -44.83 19.15
CA TYR A 62 6.43 -43.78 18.77
C TYR A 62 5.15 -44.37 18.19
N THR A 63 5.25 -45.29 17.23
CA THR A 63 4.09 -45.91 16.59
C THR A 63 3.25 -46.73 17.57
N LEU A 64 3.88 -47.47 18.49
CA LEU A 64 3.19 -48.29 19.49
C LEU A 64 2.49 -47.46 20.57
N ARG A 65 3.03 -46.28 20.88
CA ARG A 65 2.55 -45.40 21.97
C ARG A 65 1.78 -44.20 21.47
N LYS A 66 1.69 -44.00 20.15
CA LYS A 66 0.90 -42.93 19.52
C LYS A 66 -0.51 -42.95 20.09
N ARG A 67 -1.07 -41.77 20.42
CA ARG A 67 -2.38 -41.60 21.10
C ARG A 67 -2.47 -42.06 22.57
N SER A 68 -1.37 -42.54 23.17
CA SER A 68 -1.33 -42.80 24.64
C SER A 68 -0.94 -41.55 25.43
N TYR A 69 -0.59 -40.47 24.75
CA TYR A 69 -0.09 -39.20 25.29
C TYR A 69 -0.75 -38.04 24.53
N ASP A 70 -0.74 -36.83 25.12
CA ASP A 70 -1.38 -35.64 24.55
C ASP A 70 -0.71 -35.22 23.22
N ASN A 71 0.62 -35.16 23.19
CA ASN A 71 1.40 -34.90 21.98
C ASN A 71 2.75 -35.61 22.04
N LEU A 72 2.80 -36.84 21.51
CA LEU A 72 4.04 -37.63 21.48
C LEU A 72 4.99 -37.11 20.39
N ALA A 73 6.28 -37.16 20.66
CA ALA A 73 7.32 -36.75 19.73
C ALA A 73 8.56 -37.67 19.75
N ILE A 74 9.31 -37.63 18.65
CA ILE A 74 10.68 -38.12 18.56
C ILE A 74 11.59 -36.90 18.40
N THR A 75 12.59 -36.76 19.25
CA THR A 75 13.61 -35.72 19.13
C THR A 75 14.99 -36.34 18.88
N TYR A 76 15.92 -35.54 18.34
CA TYR A 76 17.34 -35.83 18.35
C TYR A 76 18.06 -34.62 18.96
N GLY A 77 18.60 -34.79 20.16
CA GLY A 77 18.93 -33.66 21.04
C GLY A 77 17.73 -32.73 21.20
N SER A 78 17.92 -31.45 20.86
CA SER A 78 16.88 -30.42 20.96
C SER A 78 15.95 -30.31 19.75
N SER A 79 16.22 -31.05 18.66
CA SER A 79 15.47 -30.94 17.41
C SER A 79 14.35 -31.97 17.30
N PHE A 80 13.16 -31.54 16.88
CA PHE A 80 12.03 -32.44 16.62
C PHE A 80 12.17 -33.14 15.27
N LEU A 81 12.04 -34.47 15.28
CA LEU A 81 12.02 -35.30 14.07
C LEU A 81 10.63 -35.88 13.80
N SER A 82 9.79 -36.08 14.80
CA SER A 82 8.41 -36.54 14.63
C SER A 82 7.57 -36.00 15.76
N LEU A 83 6.29 -35.73 15.52
CA LEU A 83 5.44 -35.00 16.45
C LEU A 83 3.97 -35.22 16.07
N GLU A 84 3.09 -35.57 17.00
CA GLU A 84 1.67 -35.79 16.69
C GLU A 84 0.98 -34.49 16.26
N GLN A 85 1.20 -33.39 16.98
CA GLN A 85 0.64 -32.07 16.68
C GLN A 85 1.78 -31.06 16.52
N GLY A 86 2.16 -30.78 15.27
CA GLY A 86 3.32 -29.93 14.96
C GLY A 86 3.04 -28.84 13.97
N VAL A 87 3.83 -27.77 14.10
CA VAL A 87 3.85 -26.60 13.22
C VAL A 87 5.26 -26.49 12.64
N VAL A 88 5.35 -26.21 11.35
CA VAL A 88 6.58 -25.84 10.67
C VAL A 88 6.67 -24.32 10.66
N GLU A 89 7.79 -23.76 11.11
CA GLU A 89 8.18 -22.37 10.92
C GLU A 89 9.19 -22.28 9.77
N PHE A 90 8.90 -21.49 8.73
CA PHE A 90 9.84 -21.24 7.64
C PHE A 90 10.91 -20.23 8.06
N ALA A 91 12.16 -20.47 7.67
CA ALA A 91 13.23 -19.51 7.88
C ALA A 91 12.92 -18.18 7.15
N THR A 92 13.34 -17.07 7.76
CA THR A 92 13.12 -15.71 7.24
C THR A 92 14.41 -14.89 7.23
N ALA A 93 14.48 -13.93 6.31
CA ALA A 93 15.47 -12.86 6.33
C ALA A 93 14.78 -11.54 6.72
N LYS A 94 15.51 -10.63 7.38
CA LYS A 94 14.96 -9.35 7.86
C LYS A 94 14.39 -8.47 6.74
N ASP A 95 14.93 -8.58 5.53
CA ASP A 95 14.51 -7.85 4.34
C ASP A 95 13.55 -8.66 3.44
N CYS A 96 13.10 -9.82 3.93
CA CYS A 96 12.19 -10.73 3.23
C CYS A 96 12.68 -11.26 1.87
N THR A 97 14.01 -11.26 1.65
CA THR A 97 14.62 -11.77 0.41
C THR A 97 14.77 -13.30 0.35
N LEU A 98 14.65 -13.99 1.49
CA LEU A 98 14.80 -15.44 1.57
C LEU A 98 13.51 -16.16 1.16
N ASN A 99 13.58 -16.90 0.05
CA ASN A 99 12.54 -17.86 -0.34
C ASN A 99 12.96 -19.28 0.04
N ILE A 100 12.00 -20.07 0.53
CA ILE A 100 12.17 -21.49 0.82
C ILE A 100 11.66 -22.29 -0.38
N THR A 101 12.50 -23.16 -0.92
CA THR A 101 12.11 -24.08 -1.99
C THR A 101 11.55 -25.38 -1.42
N TYR A 102 10.67 -26.02 -2.18
CA TYR A 102 10.13 -27.33 -1.80
C TYR A 102 9.87 -28.18 -3.04
N THR A 103 9.85 -29.50 -2.86
CA THR A 103 9.38 -30.44 -3.90
C THR A 103 7.93 -30.81 -3.61
N ASN A 104 7.02 -30.60 -4.57
CA ASN A 104 5.61 -30.98 -4.44
C ASN A 104 5.48 -32.51 -4.30
N ASP A 105 4.75 -32.95 -3.28
CA ASP A 105 4.61 -34.37 -2.93
C ASP A 105 3.82 -35.18 -3.97
N GLU A 106 2.88 -34.56 -4.69
CA GLU A 106 1.98 -35.25 -5.61
C GLU A 106 2.58 -35.48 -7.01
N ASN A 107 3.39 -34.53 -7.49
CA ASN A 107 3.92 -34.52 -8.85
C ASN A 107 5.45 -34.38 -8.96
N GLY A 108 6.15 -34.08 -7.87
CA GLY A 108 7.60 -33.94 -7.85
C GLY A 108 8.15 -32.66 -8.47
N GLU A 109 7.31 -31.70 -8.86
CA GLU A 109 7.76 -30.40 -9.39
C GLU A 109 8.27 -29.50 -8.24
N ASP A 110 9.24 -28.64 -8.55
CA ASP A 110 9.78 -27.67 -7.60
C ASP A 110 8.82 -26.49 -7.42
N GLY A 111 8.69 -26.01 -6.19
CA GLY A 111 7.92 -24.83 -5.82
C GLY A 111 8.68 -23.98 -4.80
N TYR A 112 8.09 -22.83 -4.46
CA TYR A 112 8.70 -21.89 -3.51
C TYR A 112 7.66 -21.11 -2.70
N THR A 113 8.06 -20.73 -1.49
CA THR A 113 7.29 -19.91 -0.54
C THR A 113 8.22 -18.94 0.20
N ASN A 114 7.69 -18.00 0.99
CA ASN A 114 8.46 -17.04 1.78
C ASN A 114 7.84 -16.83 3.16
N GLY A 115 8.63 -17.09 4.20
CA GLY A 115 8.17 -17.06 5.59
C GLY A 115 7.78 -15.67 6.11
N CYS A 116 8.20 -14.57 5.45
CA CYS A 116 7.73 -13.24 5.86
C CYS A 116 6.24 -13.02 5.64
N TYR A 117 5.68 -13.64 4.59
CA TYR A 117 4.29 -13.43 4.18
C TYR A 117 3.34 -14.55 4.67
N GLY A 118 3.91 -15.71 5.00
CA GLY A 118 3.24 -16.82 5.66
C GLY A 118 4.26 -17.70 6.36
N ILE A 119 4.44 -17.49 7.67
CA ILE A 119 5.56 -18.10 8.41
C ILE A 119 5.32 -19.56 8.77
N ASP A 120 4.06 -19.99 8.85
CA ASP A 120 3.69 -21.28 9.45
C ASP A 120 2.98 -22.23 8.48
N ALA A 121 3.22 -23.53 8.68
CA ALA A 121 2.58 -24.63 7.95
C ALA A 121 2.33 -25.85 8.87
N ALA A 122 1.45 -26.76 8.44
CA ALA A 122 1.24 -28.02 9.15
C ALA A 122 2.45 -28.96 9.00
N PHE A 123 2.98 -29.49 10.10
CA PHE A 123 4.01 -30.53 10.06
C PHE A 123 3.40 -31.91 9.83
N LEU A 124 3.82 -32.59 8.76
CA LEU A 124 3.27 -33.91 8.40
C LEU A 124 4.25 -35.05 8.66
N GLU A 125 5.50 -34.93 8.23
CA GLU A 125 6.51 -35.99 8.31
C GLU A 125 7.95 -35.43 8.23
N TYR A 126 8.92 -36.13 8.80
CA TYR A 126 10.35 -35.95 8.53
C TYR A 126 10.91 -37.22 7.89
N ASN A 127 11.68 -37.05 6.82
CA ASN A 127 12.40 -38.14 6.18
C ASN A 127 13.89 -38.08 6.54
N PRO A 128 14.39 -38.97 7.42
CA PRO A 128 15.80 -38.97 7.83
C PRO A 128 16.77 -39.34 6.70
N GLY A 129 16.29 -40.06 5.67
CA GLY A 129 17.13 -40.47 4.53
C GLY A 129 17.43 -39.31 3.57
N THR A 130 16.51 -38.36 3.45
CA THR A 130 16.68 -37.16 2.60
C THR A 130 16.89 -35.89 3.40
N GLN A 131 16.75 -35.92 4.73
CA GLN A 131 16.74 -34.75 5.62
C GLN A 131 15.72 -33.69 5.20
N LYS A 132 14.53 -34.13 4.78
CA LYS A 132 13.43 -33.24 4.35
C LYS A 132 12.24 -33.31 5.29
N VAL A 133 11.54 -32.19 5.41
CA VAL A 133 10.31 -32.03 6.18
C VAL A 133 9.13 -31.90 5.23
N LYS A 134 8.14 -32.79 5.38
CA LYS A 134 6.86 -32.72 4.68
C LYS A 134 5.93 -31.77 5.42
N PHE A 135 5.38 -30.80 4.71
CA PHE A 135 4.47 -29.81 5.25
C PHE A 135 3.22 -29.64 4.37
N ARG A 136 2.19 -28.97 4.90
CA ARG A 136 1.06 -28.45 4.11
C ARG A 136 0.86 -26.96 4.34
N LEU A 137 0.79 -26.19 3.26
CA LEU A 137 0.67 -24.73 3.24
C LEU A 137 -0.11 -24.29 2.00
N SER A 138 -1.07 -23.37 2.13
CA SER A 138 -1.78 -22.75 1.00
C SER A 138 -2.20 -23.76 -0.10
N GLY A 139 -2.78 -24.88 0.32
CA GLY A 139 -3.27 -25.97 -0.53
C GLY A 139 -2.21 -27.02 -0.87
N VAL A 140 -0.94 -26.65 -0.98
CA VAL A 140 0.12 -27.57 -1.43
C VAL A 140 0.67 -28.40 -0.28
N THR A 141 0.98 -29.66 -0.58
CA THR A 141 1.79 -30.52 0.27
C THR A 141 3.17 -30.67 -0.37
N GLY A 142 4.23 -30.31 0.37
CA GLY A 142 5.57 -30.22 -0.17
C GLY A 142 6.64 -30.70 0.81
N TRP A 143 7.85 -30.92 0.29
CA TRP A 143 9.04 -31.32 1.05
C TRP A 143 10.10 -30.22 0.99
N ALA A 144 10.38 -29.56 2.12
CA ALA A 144 11.47 -28.59 2.27
C ALA A 144 12.69 -29.23 2.95
N ASP A 145 13.87 -28.65 2.74
CA ASP A 145 15.08 -29.08 3.46
C ASP A 145 14.96 -28.74 4.95
N ALA A 146 15.36 -29.68 5.82
CA ALA A 146 15.22 -29.50 7.27
C ALA A 146 16.07 -28.35 7.83
N ALA A 147 17.07 -27.87 7.09
CA ALA A 147 17.88 -26.71 7.46
C ALA A 147 17.14 -25.37 7.28
N ASP A 148 16.10 -25.36 6.44
CA ASP A 148 15.35 -24.15 6.06
C ASP A 148 14.06 -23.96 6.88
N VAL A 149 13.80 -24.87 7.81
CA VAL A 149 12.58 -24.88 8.63
C VAL A 149 12.87 -25.29 10.08
N THR A 150 12.02 -24.82 11.00
CA THR A 150 12.02 -25.27 12.40
C THR A 150 10.69 -25.94 12.72
N ILE A 151 10.70 -27.04 13.48
CA ILE A 151 9.48 -27.74 13.91
C ILE A 151 9.18 -27.40 15.37
N TYR A 152 7.97 -26.95 15.64
CA TYR A 152 7.47 -26.66 16.98
C TYR A 152 6.28 -27.54 17.37
N PRO A 153 6.22 -28.05 18.62
CA PRO A 153 4.97 -28.46 19.25
C PRO A 153 3.96 -27.34 19.27
N ILE A 154 2.69 -27.64 18.99
CA ILE A 154 1.61 -26.65 19.01
C ILE A 154 1.48 -25.98 20.39
N GLU A 155 1.81 -26.69 21.47
CA GLU A 155 1.78 -26.20 22.86
C GLU A 155 2.85 -25.14 23.15
N GLN A 156 3.86 -25.01 22.30
CA GLN A 156 4.97 -24.05 22.47
C GLN A 156 4.81 -22.76 21.70
N VAL A 157 3.83 -22.70 20.80
CA VAL A 157 3.50 -21.49 20.06
C VAL A 157 2.23 -20.88 20.64
N PRO A 158 2.14 -19.55 20.83
CA PRO A 158 0.94 -18.94 21.40
C PRO A 158 -0.31 -19.15 20.52
N ASN A 159 -0.12 -19.14 19.19
CA ASN A 159 -1.12 -19.41 18.16
C ASN A 159 -0.46 -19.56 16.78
N VAL A 160 -1.21 -20.11 15.83
CA VAL A 160 -0.86 -20.28 14.41
C VAL A 160 -1.76 -19.43 13.51
N SER A 161 -1.47 -19.38 12.21
CA SER A 161 -2.39 -18.78 11.24
C SER A 161 -3.75 -19.50 11.31
N SER A 162 -4.84 -18.73 11.31
CA SER A 162 -6.15 -19.27 11.64
C SER A 162 -7.28 -18.43 11.06
N PHE A 163 -8.50 -18.96 11.08
CA PHE A 163 -9.68 -18.33 10.53
C PHE A 163 -10.70 -17.99 11.61
N THR A 164 -11.42 -16.90 11.40
CA THR A 164 -12.54 -16.49 12.25
C THR A 164 -13.67 -15.95 11.39
N VAL A 165 -14.91 -16.06 11.86
CA VAL A 165 -16.06 -15.41 11.22
C VAL A 165 -16.39 -14.12 11.95
N LYS A 166 -16.59 -13.04 11.21
CA LYS A 166 -17.03 -11.74 11.73
C LYS A 166 -17.99 -11.07 10.76
N ASN A 167 -19.19 -10.74 11.21
CA ASN A 167 -20.26 -10.15 10.40
C ASN A 167 -20.56 -10.97 9.13
N ASN A 168 -20.62 -12.30 9.27
CA ASN A 168 -20.75 -13.26 8.16
C ASN A 168 -19.59 -13.28 7.15
N THR A 169 -18.50 -12.54 7.39
CA THR A 169 -17.28 -12.57 6.57
C THR A 169 -16.26 -13.53 7.17
N LEU A 170 -15.69 -14.40 6.35
CA LEU A 170 -14.55 -15.24 6.73
C LEU A 170 -13.27 -14.39 6.73
N GLN A 171 -12.55 -14.42 7.84
CA GLN A 171 -11.31 -13.69 8.03
C GLN A 171 -10.14 -14.66 8.20
N HIS A 172 -9.09 -14.50 7.40
CA HIS A 172 -7.84 -15.27 7.55
C HIS A 172 -6.81 -14.42 8.30
N GLN A 173 -6.44 -14.86 9.50
CA GLN A 173 -5.51 -14.21 10.40
C GLN A 173 -4.11 -14.83 10.21
N LEU A 174 -3.20 -14.06 9.61
CA LEU A 174 -1.87 -14.52 9.19
C LEU A 174 -0.78 -14.20 10.21
N LYS A 175 0.16 -15.14 10.35
CA LYS A 175 1.35 -15.01 11.20
C LYS A 175 2.57 -14.61 10.38
N SER A 176 3.33 -13.65 10.89
CA SER A 176 4.71 -13.32 10.47
C SER A 176 5.76 -13.67 11.54
N SER A 177 5.32 -14.16 12.70
CA SER A 177 6.18 -14.66 13.79
C SER A 177 5.40 -15.61 14.70
N LEU A 178 5.96 -16.80 14.99
CA LEU A 178 5.38 -17.73 15.96
C LEU A 178 5.76 -17.41 17.41
N ALA A 179 6.66 -16.46 17.66
CA ALA A 179 7.12 -16.10 19.00
C ALA A 179 6.10 -15.25 19.81
N THR A 180 5.09 -14.68 19.16
CA THR A 180 4.09 -13.80 19.80
C THR A 180 2.68 -14.25 19.47
N ALA A 181 1.67 -13.80 20.22
CA ALA A 181 0.26 -14.09 19.92
C ALA A 181 -0.35 -13.19 18.80
N ALA A 182 0.40 -12.20 18.32
CA ALA A 182 -0.11 -11.23 17.37
C ALA A 182 -0.24 -11.84 15.95
N TYR A 183 -1.23 -11.34 15.20
CA TYR A 183 -1.34 -11.56 13.77
C TYR A 183 -0.83 -10.32 13.04
N ASP A 184 -0.16 -10.54 11.92
CA ASP A 184 0.43 -9.50 11.09
C ASP A 184 -0.62 -8.90 10.14
N ASN A 185 -1.42 -9.78 9.55
CA ASN A 185 -2.43 -9.41 8.57
C ASN A 185 -3.74 -10.17 8.82
N ILE A 186 -4.87 -9.56 8.48
CA ILE A 186 -6.19 -10.17 8.55
C ILE A 186 -6.89 -9.97 7.22
N LEU A 187 -6.90 -11.01 6.39
CA LEU A 187 -7.52 -10.97 5.07
C LEU A 187 -9.03 -11.17 5.16
N GLN A 188 -9.80 -10.46 4.33
CA GLN A 188 -11.26 -10.63 4.20
C GLN A 188 -11.56 -11.51 2.99
N LEU A 189 -12.00 -12.75 3.22
CA LEU A 189 -12.19 -13.74 2.16
C LEU A 189 -13.64 -13.83 1.65
N GLY A 190 -14.49 -12.85 1.94
CA GLY A 190 -15.91 -12.85 1.57
C GLY A 190 -16.78 -13.68 2.51
N ASN A 191 -17.96 -14.09 2.02
CA ASN A 191 -18.97 -14.78 2.84
C ASN A 191 -18.43 -16.08 3.45
N ALA A 192 -18.61 -16.24 4.76
CA ALA A 192 -18.24 -17.45 5.47
C ALA A 192 -19.13 -18.64 5.07
N PRO A 193 -18.57 -19.86 5.03
CA PRO A 193 -19.38 -21.07 4.93
C PRO A 193 -20.38 -21.14 6.09
N GLN A 194 -21.61 -21.57 5.82
CA GLN A 194 -22.69 -21.59 6.81
C GLN A 194 -22.39 -22.45 8.06
N GLN A 195 -21.49 -23.42 7.92
CA GLN A 195 -21.06 -24.32 8.99
C GLN A 195 -20.15 -23.62 10.01
N LEU A 196 -19.45 -22.55 9.61
CA LEU A 196 -18.55 -21.80 10.47
C LEU A 196 -19.33 -20.75 11.27
N LYS A 197 -18.96 -20.57 12.54
CA LYS A 197 -19.67 -19.72 13.49
C LYS A 197 -18.77 -18.61 14.02
N GLU A 198 -19.37 -17.46 14.31
CA GLU A 198 -18.67 -16.37 15.00
C GLU A 198 -18.19 -16.82 16.40
N GLY A 199 -17.05 -16.29 16.83
CA GLY A 199 -16.46 -16.60 18.13
C GLY A 199 -15.70 -17.93 18.21
N VAL A 200 -15.63 -18.70 17.12
CA VAL A 200 -14.82 -19.91 17.01
C VAL A 200 -13.57 -19.64 16.17
N THR A 201 -12.43 -20.18 16.60
CA THR A 201 -11.18 -20.20 15.82
C THR A 201 -11.14 -21.49 15.00
N TYR A 202 -10.88 -21.36 13.71
CA TYR A 202 -10.74 -22.48 12.79
C TYR A 202 -9.33 -22.57 12.23
N TYR A 203 -8.88 -23.78 11.93
CA TYR A 203 -7.60 -24.09 11.31
C TYR A 203 -7.82 -24.63 9.90
N SER A 204 -6.99 -24.20 8.96
CA SER A 204 -6.92 -24.73 7.60
C SER A 204 -5.61 -24.30 6.97
N TYR A 205 -4.97 -25.18 6.22
CA TYR A 205 -3.81 -24.84 5.38
C TYR A 205 -4.11 -25.06 3.90
N ASP A 206 -5.37 -25.25 3.52
CA ASP A 206 -5.84 -25.24 2.13
C ASP A 206 -6.94 -24.22 1.86
N THR A 207 -7.48 -23.59 2.91
CA THR A 207 -8.57 -22.62 2.83
C THR A 207 -9.86 -23.22 2.24
N HIS A 208 -9.98 -24.55 2.20
CA HIS A 208 -11.14 -25.28 1.70
C HIS A 208 -11.88 -26.01 2.81
N TYR A 209 -11.13 -26.70 3.66
CA TYR A 209 -11.65 -27.49 4.77
C TYR A 209 -11.19 -26.89 6.09
N PHE A 210 -12.14 -26.66 6.99
CA PHE A 210 -11.92 -25.98 8.26
C PHE A 210 -12.14 -26.92 9.43
N TYR A 211 -11.26 -26.80 10.43
CA TYR A 211 -11.25 -27.62 11.63
C TYR A 211 -11.30 -26.73 12.86
N ASP A 212 -12.08 -27.07 13.87
CA ASP A 212 -12.05 -26.42 15.18
C ASP A 212 -11.08 -27.11 16.17
N ASP A 213 -10.45 -28.20 15.72
CA ASP A 213 -9.41 -28.95 16.43
C ASP A 213 -8.17 -29.14 15.53
N TYR A 214 -7.03 -28.61 15.98
CA TYR A 214 -5.77 -28.68 15.23
C TYR A 214 -5.25 -30.12 15.08
N ALA A 215 -5.43 -30.97 16.09
CA ALA A 215 -4.99 -32.36 16.05
C ALA A 215 -5.74 -33.14 14.97
N MET A 216 -7.06 -32.93 14.89
CA MET A 216 -7.91 -33.56 13.87
C MET A 216 -7.51 -33.12 12.46
N MET A 217 -7.15 -31.84 12.26
CA MET A 217 -6.63 -31.36 10.97
C MET A 217 -5.35 -32.08 10.55
N ILE A 218 -4.37 -32.21 11.46
CA ILE A 218 -3.11 -32.90 11.17
C ILE A 218 -3.33 -34.40 10.88
N GLU A 219 -4.24 -35.04 11.62
CA GLU A 219 -4.62 -36.43 11.37
C GLU A 219 -5.23 -36.60 9.97
N ASP A 220 -6.16 -35.74 9.59
CA ASP A 220 -6.81 -35.77 8.28
C ASP A 220 -5.81 -35.55 7.14
N TYR A 221 -4.90 -34.56 7.25
CA TYR A 221 -3.87 -34.34 6.24
C TYR A 221 -2.90 -35.52 6.08
N ARG A 222 -2.49 -36.16 7.18
CA ARG A 222 -1.63 -37.37 7.11
C ARG A 222 -2.33 -38.56 6.46
N ASN A 223 -3.65 -38.64 6.62
CA ASN A 223 -4.48 -39.71 6.05
C ASN A 223 -5.06 -39.37 4.68
N SER A 224 -4.77 -38.19 4.12
CA SER A 224 -5.39 -37.68 2.89
C SER A 224 -6.93 -37.72 2.96
N SER A 225 -7.48 -37.33 4.11
CA SER A 225 -8.91 -37.28 4.42
C SER A 225 -9.32 -35.85 4.79
N PHE A 226 -10.62 -35.59 4.80
CA PHE A 226 -11.23 -34.35 5.33
C PHE A 226 -12.46 -34.67 6.20
N SER A 227 -12.57 -35.90 6.69
CA SER A 227 -13.73 -36.42 7.41
C SER A 227 -14.03 -35.69 8.72
N HIS A 228 -13.02 -35.09 9.35
CA HIS A 228 -13.17 -34.35 10.61
C HIS A 228 -13.40 -32.85 10.39
N ALA A 229 -13.33 -32.36 9.15
CA ALA A 229 -13.61 -30.96 8.86
C ALA A 229 -15.07 -30.61 9.17
N VAL A 230 -15.28 -29.43 9.76
CA VAL A 230 -16.62 -28.91 10.09
C VAL A 230 -17.49 -28.75 8.83
N ASN A 231 -16.84 -28.51 7.68
CA ASN A 231 -17.47 -28.40 6.38
C ASN A 231 -17.06 -29.54 5.41
N ALA A 232 -16.78 -30.74 5.90
CA ALA A 232 -16.33 -31.89 5.09
C ALA A 232 -17.18 -32.16 3.82
N ASN A 233 -18.50 -31.98 3.91
CA ASN A 233 -19.43 -32.21 2.80
C ASN A 233 -19.68 -30.97 1.91
N ALA A 234 -19.06 -29.84 2.23
CA ALA A 234 -19.25 -28.56 1.54
C ALA A 234 -17.95 -27.73 1.61
N PRO A 235 -16.90 -28.14 0.87
CA PRO A 235 -15.65 -27.40 0.84
C PRO A 235 -15.88 -25.96 0.38
N TYR A 236 -15.14 -25.05 1.01
CA TYR A 236 -15.19 -23.63 0.68
C TYR A 236 -14.29 -23.32 -0.50
N TYR A 237 -14.79 -22.56 -1.46
CA TYR A 237 -13.97 -21.99 -2.53
C TYR A 237 -14.34 -20.53 -2.66
N ASN A 238 -13.41 -19.63 -2.36
CA ASN A 238 -13.63 -18.20 -2.51
C ASN A 238 -13.86 -17.88 -4.00
N TYR A 239 -15.07 -17.43 -4.34
CA TYR A 239 -15.45 -17.16 -5.72
C TYR A 239 -14.47 -16.21 -6.44
N TYR A 240 -13.98 -15.17 -5.77
CA TYR A 240 -13.07 -14.18 -6.38
C TYR A 240 -11.65 -14.73 -6.56
N GLN A 241 -11.20 -15.59 -5.65
CA GLN A 241 -9.89 -16.26 -5.75
C GLN A 241 -9.85 -17.30 -6.87
N TYR A 242 -10.98 -17.96 -7.12
CA TYR A 242 -11.10 -19.07 -8.07
C TYR A 242 -11.84 -18.70 -9.37
N LEU A 243 -12.29 -17.45 -9.54
CA LEU A 243 -12.81 -16.97 -10.81
C LEU A 243 -11.68 -16.96 -11.84
N ASN A 244 -11.95 -17.51 -13.02
CA ASN A 244 -11.00 -17.52 -14.12
C ASN A 244 -11.05 -16.20 -14.91
N HIS A 245 -9.90 -15.67 -15.33
CA HIS A 245 -9.73 -14.47 -16.15
C HIS A 245 -10.47 -14.53 -17.48
N ARG A 246 -10.82 -15.73 -17.98
CA ARG A 246 -11.71 -15.92 -19.15
C ARG A 246 -13.18 -15.55 -18.88
N SER A 247 -13.48 -14.99 -17.71
CA SER A 247 -14.74 -14.32 -17.42
C SER A 247 -14.73 -12.85 -17.87
N THR A 248 -15.92 -12.26 -17.94
CA THR A 248 -16.12 -10.81 -18.12
C THR A 248 -16.90 -10.21 -16.96
N SER A 249 -16.54 -8.98 -16.59
CA SER A 249 -17.22 -8.23 -15.54
C SER A 249 -18.59 -7.71 -15.96
N ALA A 250 -19.53 -7.67 -15.01
CA ALA A 250 -20.83 -7.03 -15.11
C ALA A 250 -20.73 -5.51 -15.05
N TYR A 251 -19.64 -4.95 -14.52
CA TYR A 251 -19.46 -3.52 -14.35
C TYR A 251 -19.06 -2.84 -15.66
N SER A 252 -19.37 -1.55 -15.76
CA SER A 252 -18.90 -0.69 -16.84
C SER A 252 -17.72 0.17 -16.38
N GLN A 253 -16.98 0.75 -17.33
CA GLN A 253 -15.94 1.75 -17.01
C GLN A 253 -16.49 2.88 -16.11
N LYS A 254 -17.74 3.32 -16.31
CA LYS A 254 -18.35 4.37 -15.48
C LYS A 254 -18.64 3.93 -14.05
N ASP A 255 -18.88 2.64 -13.83
CA ASP A 255 -19.04 2.11 -12.48
C ASP A 255 -17.70 2.14 -11.75
N VAL A 256 -16.61 1.75 -12.43
CA VAL A 256 -15.24 1.80 -11.90
C VAL A 256 -14.78 3.23 -11.66
N ASP A 257 -15.01 4.15 -12.60
CA ASP A 257 -14.73 5.59 -12.42
C ASP A 257 -15.38 6.13 -11.13
N ARG A 258 -16.65 5.74 -10.90
CA ARG A 258 -17.37 6.10 -9.68
C ARG A 258 -16.78 5.42 -8.46
N TYR A 259 -16.40 4.16 -8.52
CA TYR A 259 -15.75 3.48 -7.40
C TYR A 259 -14.43 4.17 -7.00
N LEU A 260 -13.55 4.45 -7.96
CA LEU A 260 -12.27 5.13 -7.71
C LEU A 260 -12.49 6.52 -7.09
N LYS A 261 -13.44 7.30 -7.60
CA LYS A 261 -13.72 8.67 -7.12
C LYS A 261 -14.54 8.73 -5.83
N ASP A 262 -15.54 7.86 -5.71
CA ASP A 262 -16.53 7.91 -4.65
C ASP A 262 -16.27 6.98 -3.49
N THR A 263 -15.65 5.83 -3.74
CA THR A 263 -15.29 4.89 -2.68
C THR A 263 -13.85 5.09 -2.24
N LEU A 264 -12.90 5.15 -3.19
CA LEU A 264 -11.48 5.34 -2.88
C LEU A 264 -11.07 6.82 -2.72
N ALA A 265 -12.00 7.76 -2.93
CA ALA A 265 -11.78 9.20 -2.81
C ALA A 265 -10.66 9.77 -3.71
N LEU A 266 -10.35 9.09 -4.82
CA LEU A 266 -9.34 9.52 -5.78
C LEU A 266 -9.88 10.65 -6.67
N ARG A 267 -9.13 11.72 -6.82
CA ARG A 267 -9.56 12.93 -7.56
C ARG A 267 -8.69 13.21 -8.77
N HIS A 268 -7.40 12.93 -8.69
CA HIS A 268 -6.43 13.28 -9.71
C HIS A 268 -5.41 12.16 -9.95
N THR A 269 -4.82 12.14 -11.15
CA THR A 269 -3.64 11.29 -11.39
C THR A 269 -2.40 11.91 -10.75
N ILE A 270 -1.44 11.08 -10.38
CA ILE A 270 -0.15 11.55 -9.86
C ILE A 270 0.61 12.23 -11.00
N THR A 271 0.97 13.49 -10.80
CA THR A 271 1.77 14.30 -11.75
C THR A 271 3.13 14.71 -11.19
N GLY A 272 3.33 14.55 -9.88
CA GLY A 272 4.61 14.71 -9.18
C GLY A 272 4.63 13.74 -8.00
N PHE A 273 5.72 13.01 -7.81
CA PHE A 273 5.79 12.04 -6.71
C PHE A 273 6.13 12.74 -5.40
N TYR A 274 5.18 12.75 -4.49
CA TYR A 274 5.36 13.23 -3.13
C TYR A 274 5.35 12.04 -2.16
N ASP A 275 6.48 11.78 -1.52
CA ASP A 275 6.71 10.71 -0.53
C ASP A 275 7.73 11.21 0.49
N LYS A 276 7.49 10.91 1.77
CA LYS A 276 8.38 11.31 2.86
C LYS A 276 8.92 10.16 3.69
N ASP A 277 8.50 8.92 3.50
CA ASP A 277 8.91 7.83 4.40
C ASP A 277 8.94 6.40 3.85
N ASN A 278 8.23 6.05 2.77
CA ASN A 278 7.96 4.64 2.48
C ASN A 278 7.88 4.23 1.00
N TYR A 279 8.29 5.09 0.06
CA TYR A 279 8.20 4.84 -1.39
C TYR A 279 6.76 4.67 -1.90
N ILE A 280 5.77 5.18 -1.17
CA ILE A 280 4.37 5.27 -1.57
C ILE A 280 3.97 6.74 -1.59
N HIS A 281 3.22 7.13 -2.61
CA HIS A 281 2.74 8.49 -2.73
C HIS A 281 1.79 8.87 -1.57
N ASP A 282 2.16 9.93 -0.85
CA ASP A 282 1.49 10.37 0.38
C ASP A 282 0.27 11.26 0.12
N VAL A 283 -0.03 11.66 -1.12
CA VAL A 283 -1.29 12.35 -1.45
C VAL A 283 -2.37 11.32 -1.71
N LEU A 284 -3.14 11.01 -0.67
CA LEU A 284 -4.11 9.90 -0.61
C LEU A 284 -5.26 10.01 -1.61
N THR A 285 -5.47 11.20 -2.17
CA THR A 285 -6.48 11.52 -3.19
C THR A 285 -5.95 11.39 -4.62
N GLN A 286 -4.71 10.93 -4.81
CA GLN A 286 -4.08 10.80 -6.13
C GLN A 286 -3.70 9.35 -6.45
N SER A 287 -3.87 8.93 -7.71
CA SER A 287 -3.54 7.57 -8.17
C SER A 287 -3.38 7.48 -9.69
N LEU A 288 -2.43 6.66 -10.15
CA LEU A 288 -2.24 6.37 -11.57
C LEU A 288 -3.35 5.51 -12.17
N LEU A 289 -4.18 4.84 -11.37
CA LEU A 289 -5.27 3.98 -11.85
C LEU A 289 -6.27 4.75 -12.72
N LEU A 290 -6.48 6.04 -12.42
CA LEU A 290 -7.35 6.94 -13.18
C LEU A 290 -6.91 7.14 -14.64
N GLN A 291 -5.64 6.87 -14.98
CA GLN A 291 -5.15 6.94 -16.37
C GLN A 291 -5.45 5.67 -17.19
N ALA A 292 -5.72 4.54 -16.53
CA ALA A 292 -5.75 3.22 -17.16
C ALA A 292 -7.14 2.58 -17.27
N GLU A 293 -8.19 3.24 -16.76
CA GLU A 293 -9.54 2.65 -16.63
C GLU A 293 -10.06 2.02 -17.93
N ALA A 294 -9.95 2.73 -19.07
CA ALA A 294 -10.42 2.22 -20.35
C ALA A 294 -9.64 0.98 -20.84
N ALA A 295 -8.35 0.88 -20.48
CA ALA A 295 -7.48 -0.22 -20.89
C ALA A 295 -7.93 -1.55 -20.28
N PHE A 296 -8.34 -1.57 -19.00
CA PHE A 296 -8.83 -2.77 -18.34
C PHE A 296 -10.02 -3.40 -19.09
N PHE A 297 -10.99 -2.58 -19.51
CA PHE A 297 -12.17 -3.06 -20.23
C PHE A 297 -11.91 -3.38 -21.70
N GLN A 298 -11.02 -2.62 -22.36
CA GLN A 298 -10.59 -2.97 -23.71
C GLN A 298 -9.97 -4.36 -23.74
N TYR A 299 -8.98 -4.59 -22.86
CA TYR A 299 -8.17 -5.81 -22.89
C TYR A 299 -8.89 -7.02 -22.31
N GLN A 300 -9.95 -6.82 -21.52
CA GLN A 300 -10.93 -7.88 -21.25
C GLN A 300 -11.52 -8.47 -22.52
N ASN A 301 -12.00 -7.63 -23.43
CA ASN A 301 -12.69 -8.10 -24.64
C ASN A 301 -11.73 -8.41 -25.80
N GLN A 302 -10.46 -8.01 -25.70
CA GLN A 302 -9.43 -8.26 -26.70
C GLN A 302 -8.59 -9.50 -26.39
N PHE A 303 -8.21 -9.69 -25.13
CA PHE A 303 -7.29 -10.75 -24.69
C PHE A 303 -7.91 -11.73 -23.71
N GLY A 304 -9.20 -11.60 -23.37
CA GLY A 304 -9.90 -12.52 -22.47
C GLY A 304 -9.34 -12.46 -21.05
N ALA A 305 -9.10 -11.26 -20.55
CA ALA A 305 -8.57 -10.99 -19.22
C ALA A 305 -9.56 -10.14 -18.41
N ASN A 306 -10.27 -10.73 -17.46
CA ASN A 306 -11.31 -10.04 -16.68
C ASN A 306 -10.82 -8.67 -16.16
N ALA A 307 -11.60 -7.61 -16.45
CA ALA A 307 -11.24 -6.22 -16.16
C ALA A 307 -11.06 -5.96 -14.65
N LEU A 308 -11.96 -6.48 -13.81
CA LEU A 308 -11.89 -6.27 -12.37
C LEU A 308 -10.83 -7.13 -11.70
N MET A 309 -10.52 -8.32 -12.23
CA MET A 309 -9.37 -9.09 -11.74
C MET A 309 -8.05 -8.38 -12.06
N MET A 310 -7.90 -7.80 -13.26
CA MET A 310 -6.71 -7.01 -13.57
C MET A 310 -6.62 -5.75 -12.70
N LEU A 311 -7.75 -5.06 -12.46
CA LEU A 311 -7.77 -3.87 -11.61
C LEU A 311 -7.46 -4.22 -10.14
N SER A 312 -8.05 -5.30 -9.60
CA SER A 312 -7.78 -5.73 -8.22
C SER A 312 -6.32 -6.13 -8.02
N LEU A 313 -5.72 -6.75 -9.04
CA LEU A 313 -4.30 -7.05 -9.00
C LEU A 313 -3.44 -5.78 -9.10
N ALA A 314 -3.79 -4.84 -9.97
CA ALA A 314 -3.10 -3.55 -10.04
C ALA A 314 -3.17 -2.80 -8.70
N GLU A 315 -4.32 -2.81 -8.03
CA GLU A 315 -4.50 -2.25 -6.69
C GLU A 315 -3.55 -2.88 -5.66
N ASN A 316 -3.43 -4.21 -5.66
CA ASN A 316 -2.53 -4.97 -4.79
C ASN A 316 -1.04 -4.69 -5.08
N GLU A 317 -0.61 -4.77 -6.35
CA GLU A 317 0.80 -4.67 -6.74
C GLU A 317 1.38 -3.26 -6.68
N SER A 318 0.53 -2.23 -6.72
CA SER A 318 0.96 -0.83 -6.83
C SER A 318 0.48 0.07 -5.70
N ALA A 319 -0.04 -0.50 -4.61
CA ALA A 319 -0.60 0.24 -3.48
C ALA A 319 -1.69 1.25 -3.92
N LEU A 320 -2.67 0.76 -4.70
CA LEU A 320 -3.70 1.56 -5.36
C LEU A 320 -3.14 2.54 -6.42
N GLY A 321 -2.09 2.15 -7.16
CA GLY A 321 -1.47 2.99 -8.20
C GLY A 321 -0.59 4.12 -7.66
N ARG A 322 -0.05 3.96 -6.45
CA ARG A 322 0.72 4.97 -5.71
C ARG A 322 2.16 4.60 -5.42
N SER A 323 2.61 3.39 -5.71
CA SER A 323 3.98 2.98 -5.46
C SER A 323 4.99 3.76 -6.34
N TYR A 324 6.18 3.99 -5.80
CA TYR A 324 7.27 4.65 -6.53
C TYR A 324 7.61 3.95 -7.85
N LEU A 325 7.59 2.61 -7.87
CA LEU A 325 7.84 1.84 -9.08
C LEU A 325 6.73 2.03 -10.12
N ALA A 326 5.46 2.06 -9.70
CA ALA A 326 4.35 2.33 -10.61
C ALA A 326 4.49 3.69 -11.27
N TYR A 327 4.85 4.72 -10.49
CA TYR A 327 5.08 6.07 -11.00
C TYR A 327 6.28 6.17 -11.94
N THR A 328 7.45 5.71 -11.49
CA THR A 328 8.71 5.87 -12.24
C THR A 328 8.84 4.94 -13.44
N ARG A 329 8.03 3.89 -13.53
CA ARG A 329 8.04 2.94 -14.66
C ARG A 329 6.73 2.83 -15.43
N ASN A 330 5.71 3.62 -15.09
CA ASN A 330 4.36 3.50 -15.64
C ASN A 330 3.84 2.06 -15.54
N ASN A 331 4.02 1.43 -14.38
CA ASN A 331 3.90 -0.02 -14.22
C ASN A 331 3.04 -0.41 -13.02
N LEU A 332 1.77 -0.75 -13.29
CA LEU A 332 0.82 -1.09 -12.24
C LEU A 332 0.98 -2.50 -11.64
N PHE A 333 1.82 -3.37 -12.23
CA PHE A 333 1.87 -4.81 -11.89
C PHE A 333 3.25 -5.29 -11.41
N GLY A 334 4.25 -4.40 -11.35
CA GLY A 334 5.60 -4.75 -10.91
C GLY A 334 6.42 -5.61 -11.88
N HIS A 335 5.87 -5.93 -13.05
CA HIS A 335 6.51 -6.73 -14.11
C HIS A 335 7.66 -6.00 -14.81
N ALA A 336 8.54 -6.71 -15.50
CA ALA A 336 9.54 -6.06 -16.33
C ALA A 336 8.92 -5.61 -17.68
N ALA A 337 9.33 -4.45 -18.18
CA ALA A 337 8.75 -3.84 -19.39
C ALA A 337 9.51 -4.29 -20.64
N TYR A 338 8.87 -5.09 -21.51
CA TYR A 338 9.51 -5.70 -22.69
C TYR A 338 8.73 -5.48 -24.01
N ASP A 339 7.67 -4.67 -24.01
CA ASP A 339 6.79 -4.55 -25.18
C ASP A 339 7.49 -3.91 -26.40
N SER A 340 8.56 -3.14 -26.16
CA SER A 340 9.43 -2.60 -27.19
C SER A 340 10.88 -2.48 -26.69
N ALA A 341 11.82 -2.43 -27.64
CA ALA A 341 13.23 -2.15 -27.31
C ALA A 341 13.41 -0.80 -26.60
N VAL A 342 12.51 0.16 -26.81
CA VAL A 342 12.55 1.46 -26.12
C VAL A 342 12.18 1.27 -24.64
N GLU A 343 11.11 0.53 -24.36
CA GLU A 343 10.62 0.28 -23.00
C GLU A 343 11.56 -0.63 -22.20
N GLU A 344 12.14 -1.65 -22.84
CA GLU A 344 13.16 -2.52 -22.24
C GLU A 344 14.38 -1.70 -21.81
N ASN A 345 14.94 -0.90 -22.74
CA ASN A 345 16.09 -0.04 -22.46
C ASN A 345 15.79 1.03 -21.39
N ALA A 346 14.55 1.50 -21.32
CA ALA A 346 14.10 2.46 -20.31
C ALA A 346 13.68 1.80 -18.98
N SER A 347 13.48 0.47 -18.98
CA SER A 347 12.82 -0.27 -17.90
C SER A 347 11.49 0.38 -17.45
N ARG A 348 10.73 0.90 -18.41
CA ARG A 348 9.51 1.72 -18.22
C ARG A 348 8.57 1.51 -19.40
N TYR A 349 7.28 1.34 -19.14
CA TYR A 349 6.24 1.32 -20.18
C TYR A 349 5.97 2.73 -20.72
N ALA A 350 5.55 2.82 -21.98
CA ALA A 350 5.22 4.09 -22.62
C ALA A 350 4.09 4.84 -21.90
N SER A 351 3.12 4.10 -21.35
CA SER A 351 2.00 4.66 -20.59
C SER A 351 1.52 3.68 -19.52
N THR A 352 0.76 4.18 -18.55
CA THR A 352 0.11 3.32 -17.55
C THR A 352 -0.79 2.28 -18.22
N SER A 353 -1.55 2.67 -19.24
CA SER A 353 -2.35 1.77 -20.07
C SER A 353 -1.52 0.74 -20.86
N GLY A 354 -0.29 1.08 -21.21
CA GLY A 354 0.67 0.15 -21.81
C GLY A 354 1.02 -1.01 -20.86
N SER A 355 1.19 -0.74 -19.56
CA SER A 355 1.39 -1.82 -18.59
C SER A 355 0.18 -2.76 -18.47
N VAL A 356 -1.05 -2.24 -18.61
CA VAL A 356 -2.27 -3.08 -18.62
C VAL A 356 -2.34 -3.92 -19.89
N TYR A 357 -1.93 -3.36 -21.04
CA TYR A 357 -1.78 -4.13 -22.29
C TYR A 357 -0.83 -5.30 -22.10
N SER A 358 0.38 -5.02 -21.60
CA SER A 358 1.43 -6.01 -21.39
C SER A 358 0.96 -7.12 -20.45
N HIS A 359 0.35 -6.75 -19.34
CA HIS A 359 -0.19 -7.71 -18.38
C HIS A 359 -1.25 -8.61 -19.01
N ALA A 360 -2.23 -8.03 -19.73
CA ALA A 360 -3.30 -8.80 -20.36
C ALA A 360 -2.80 -9.74 -21.47
N LEU A 361 -1.89 -9.26 -22.32
CA LEU A 361 -1.39 -10.01 -23.46
C LEU A 361 -0.29 -11.00 -23.06
N HIS A 362 0.82 -10.50 -22.52
CA HIS A 362 2.05 -11.26 -22.34
C HIS A 362 2.01 -12.13 -21.08
N TYR A 363 1.54 -11.58 -19.96
CA TYR A 363 1.50 -12.31 -18.69
C TYR A 363 0.27 -13.21 -18.61
N LEU A 364 -0.91 -12.70 -18.94
CA LEU A 364 -2.14 -13.46 -18.83
C LEU A 364 -2.37 -14.38 -20.04
N SER A 365 -2.70 -13.83 -21.21
CA SER A 365 -3.11 -14.64 -22.37
C SER A 365 -2.01 -15.57 -22.87
N ASN A 366 -0.78 -15.07 -22.99
CA ASN A 366 0.33 -15.82 -23.57
C ASN A 366 1.11 -16.68 -22.57
N ALA A 367 0.94 -16.48 -21.26
CA ALA A 367 1.64 -17.26 -20.22
C ALA A 367 0.69 -17.99 -19.26
N TYR A 368 0.08 -17.32 -18.27
CA TYR A 368 -0.72 -17.99 -17.22
C TYR A 368 -1.94 -18.75 -17.76
N MET A 369 -2.42 -18.42 -18.96
CA MET A 369 -3.52 -19.11 -19.64
C MET A 369 -3.08 -19.89 -20.89
N ASN A 370 -1.77 -20.11 -21.08
CA ASN A 370 -1.21 -20.84 -22.21
C ASN A 370 -0.57 -22.16 -21.75
N PRO A 371 -1.17 -23.33 -22.03
CA PRO A 371 -0.67 -24.64 -21.62
C PRO A 371 0.75 -25.00 -22.08
N SER A 372 1.30 -24.27 -23.05
CA SER A 372 2.68 -24.46 -23.53
C SER A 372 3.73 -23.77 -22.65
N GLN A 373 3.31 -22.94 -21.69
CA GLN A 373 4.19 -22.15 -20.84
C GLN A 373 4.31 -22.75 -19.43
N PHE A 374 5.47 -22.59 -18.79
CA PHE A 374 5.70 -23.15 -17.45
C PHE A 374 4.84 -22.48 -16.37
N GLN A 375 4.40 -21.23 -16.59
CA GLN A 375 3.54 -20.47 -15.69
C GLN A 375 2.10 -21.02 -15.64
N PHE A 376 1.72 -21.89 -16.59
CA PHE A 376 0.35 -22.37 -16.70
C PHE A 376 -0.02 -23.35 -15.58
N HIS A 377 -0.78 -22.82 -14.62
CA HIS A 377 -1.44 -23.58 -13.56
C HIS A 377 -2.92 -23.18 -13.42
N GLY A 378 -3.46 -22.47 -14.42
CA GLY A 378 -4.83 -21.97 -14.47
C GLY A 378 -4.92 -20.45 -14.43
N GLY A 379 -5.90 -19.89 -15.13
CA GLY A 379 -6.12 -18.44 -15.26
C GLY A 379 -6.85 -17.79 -14.09
N PHE A 380 -6.66 -18.23 -12.85
CA PHE A 380 -7.31 -17.68 -11.65
C PHE A 380 -6.26 -17.37 -10.58
N PHE A 381 -6.55 -16.50 -9.61
CA PHE A 381 -5.55 -16.09 -8.60
C PHE A 381 -5.01 -17.28 -7.81
N GLY A 382 -5.91 -18.09 -7.25
CA GLY A 382 -5.59 -19.39 -6.67
C GLY A 382 -4.69 -19.34 -5.43
N ASN A 383 -3.93 -20.41 -5.22
CA ASN A 383 -3.09 -20.68 -4.06
C ASN A 383 -1.82 -21.43 -4.51
N LYS A 384 -1.05 -22.03 -3.60
CA LYS A 384 0.16 -22.79 -3.98
C LYS A 384 -0.14 -24.17 -4.58
N ALA A 385 -1.40 -24.63 -4.56
CA ALA A 385 -1.86 -25.85 -5.23
C ALA A 385 -2.42 -25.62 -6.64
N GLY A 386 -2.71 -24.38 -7.06
CA GLY A 386 -3.23 -24.12 -8.40
C GLY A 386 -3.48 -22.64 -8.66
N GLY A 387 -3.54 -22.26 -9.93
CA GLY A 387 -3.69 -20.88 -10.38
C GLY A 387 -2.38 -20.09 -10.44
N MET A 388 -2.49 -18.78 -10.60
CA MET A 388 -1.36 -17.88 -10.82
C MET A 388 -0.36 -17.87 -9.65
N ASN A 389 -0.83 -18.00 -8.41
CA ASN A 389 0.00 -17.93 -7.20
C ASN A 389 1.09 -19.02 -7.14
N VAL A 390 0.95 -20.12 -7.89
CA VAL A 390 2.00 -21.15 -8.02
C VAL A 390 3.31 -20.53 -8.52
N SER A 391 3.26 -19.62 -9.50
CA SER A 391 4.44 -19.07 -10.18
C SER A 391 4.54 -17.54 -10.16
N TYR A 392 3.54 -16.83 -9.64
CA TYR A 392 3.51 -15.36 -9.66
C TYR A 392 4.28 -14.73 -8.49
N ALA A 393 4.09 -15.22 -7.27
CA ALA A 393 4.64 -14.62 -6.06
C ALA A 393 5.22 -15.67 -5.12
N SER A 394 6.21 -15.30 -4.29
CA SER A 394 6.69 -16.17 -3.21
C SER A 394 5.78 -16.15 -1.98
N ASP A 395 4.95 -15.12 -1.86
CA ASP A 395 3.90 -15.03 -0.84
C ASP A 395 2.85 -16.15 -1.05
N PRO A 396 2.70 -17.10 -0.11
CA PRO A 396 1.74 -18.19 -0.23
C PRO A 396 0.28 -17.71 -0.28
N TYR A 397 -0.02 -16.50 0.21
CA TYR A 397 -1.37 -15.94 0.29
C TYR A 397 -1.60 -14.77 -0.68
N TRP A 398 -0.72 -14.58 -1.68
CA TRP A 398 -0.88 -13.56 -2.72
C TRP A 398 -2.24 -13.62 -3.41
N GLY A 399 -2.72 -14.83 -3.74
CA GLY A 399 -4.00 -15.01 -4.42
C GLY A 399 -5.20 -14.63 -3.56
N GLU A 400 -5.11 -14.81 -2.24
CA GLU A 400 -6.13 -14.33 -1.29
C GLU A 400 -6.12 -12.80 -1.19
N LYS A 401 -4.94 -12.17 -1.16
CA LYS A 401 -4.79 -10.71 -1.13
C LYS A 401 -5.36 -10.06 -2.39
N ALA A 402 -5.03 -10.57 -3.57
CA ALA A 402 -5.59 -10.08 -4.83
C ALA A 402 -7.12 -10.29 -4.92
N ALA A 403 -7.62 -11.42 -4.42
CA ALA A 403 -9.05 -11.72 -4.35
C ALA A 403 -9.80 -10.81 -3.37
N GLN A 404 -9.17 -10.40 -2.26
CA GLN A 404 -9.77 -9.47 -1.31
C GLN A 404 -10.07 -8.12 -1.97
N TYR A 405 -9.11 -7.54 -2.72
CA TYR A 405 -9.38 -6.29 -3.47
C TYR A 405 -10.54 -6.44 -4.44
N PHE A 406 -10.65 -7.59 -5.11
CA PHE A 406 -11.78 -7.86 -6.01
C PHE A 406 -13.11 -7.95 -5.24
N TYR A 407 -13.13 -8.68 -4.12
CA TYR A 407 -14.30 -8.76 -3.25
C TYR A 407 -14.74 -7.39 -2.72
N GLU A 408 -13.82 -6.60 -2.16
CA GLU A 408 -14.12 -5.29 -1.59
C GLU A 408 -14.63 -4.32 -2.65
N MET A 409 -14.04 -4.33 -3.83
CA MET A 409 -14.47 -3.53 -4.97
C MET A 409 -15.86 -3.93 -5.47
N ASP A 410 -16.12 -5.23 -5.69
CA ASP A 410 -17.44 -5.72 -6.09
C ASP A 410 -18.50 -5.40 -5.03
N HIS A 411 -18.18 -5.61 -3.76
CA HIS A 411 -19.07 -5.32 -2.63
C HIS A 411 -19.41 -3.83 -2.54
N ALA A 412 -18.43 -2.94 -2.71
CA ALA A 412 -18.65 -1.50 -2.75
C ALA A 412 -19.56 -1.05 -3.91
N MET A 413 -19.58 -1.81 -5.01
CA MET A 413 -20.37 -1.50 -6.21
C MET A 413 -21.67 -2.32 -6.34
N GLY A 414 -22.00 -3.15 -5.33
CA GLY A 414 -23.28 -3.84 -5.20
C GLY A 414 -23.28 -5.33 -5.61
N ASP A 415 -22.15 -6.02 -5.49
CA ASP A 415 -22.02 -7.49 -5.62
C ASP A 415 -22.54 -8.05 -6.96
N ARG A 416 -22.37 -7.31 -8.07
CA ARG A 416 -22.86 -7.69 -9.41
C ARG A 416 -21.98 -8.74 -10.11
N ASP A 417 -20.73 -8.91 -9.71
CA ASP A 417 -19.84 -9.96 -10.23
C ASP A 417 -19.87 -11.24 -9.40
N HIS A 418 -20.23 -11.14 -8.11
CA HIS A 418 -20.38 -12.26 -7.20
C HIS A 418 -21.25 -13.37 -7.81
N ASN A 419 -20.69 -14.59 -7.88
CA ASN A 419 -21.39 -15.79 -8.34
C ASN A 419 -22.02 -15.71 -9.74
N ARG A 420 -21.59 -14.76 -10.60
CA ARG A 420 -22.09 -14.57 -11.97
C ARG A 420 -21.80 -15.76 -12.90
N TYR A 421 -20.78 -16.55 -12.58
CA TYR A 421 -20.36 -17.73 -13.34
C TYR A 421 -20.49 -19.01 -12.50
N ALA A 422 -20.91 -20.11 -13.16
CA ALA A 422 -20.74 -21.45 -12.60
C ALA A 422 -19.29 -21.92 -12.77
N LEU A 423 -18.68 -22.37 -11.69
CA LEU A 423 -17.29 -22.80 -11.65
C LEU A 423 -17.23 -24.29 -11.35
N GLY A 424 -16.56 -25.06 -12.20
CA GLY A 424 -16.24 -26.46 -11.99
C GLY A 424 -14.84 -26.59 -11.40
N ILE A 425 -14.75 -27.06 -10.16
CA ILE A 425 -13.48 -27.45 -9.55
C ILE A 425 -13.10 -28.82 -10.12
N VAL A 426 -11.91 -28.92 -10.67
CA VAL A 426 -11.43 -30.11 -11.39
C VAL A 426 -10.52 -30.93 -10.48
N LYS A 427 -10.57 -32.26 -10.60
CA LYS A 427 -9.67 -33.16 -9.86
C LYS A 427 -8.21 -32.93 -10.26
N ASN A 428 -7.31 -32.93 -9.28
CA ASN A 428 -5.86 -32.86 -9.45
C ASN A 428 -5.23 -34.14 -10.06
N THR A 429 -6.02 -35.03 -10.67
CA THR A 429 -5.56 -36.32 -11.23
C THR A 429 -4.92 -36.21 -12.61
N GLY A 430 -4.88 -35.00 -13.18
CA GLY A 430 -4.55 -34.76 -14.58
C GLY A 430 -5.81 -34.93 -15.43
N VAL A 431 -6.32 -33.83 -15.97
CA VAL A 431 -7.62 -33.78 -16.66
C VAL A 431 -7.45 -33.17 -18.04
N SER A 432 -7.96 -33.85 -19.05
CA SER A 432 -7.94 -33.38 -20.43
C SER A 432 -9.21 -32.63 -20.78
N ILE A 433 -9.05 -31.54 -21.51
CA ILE A 433 -10.15 -30.79 -22.13
C ILE A 433 -10.19 -31.18 -23.61
N TYR A 434 -11.34 -31.66 -24.06
CA TYR A 434 -11.53 -32.28 -25.36
C TYR A 434 -12.17 -31.32 -26.36
N LYS A 435 -11.89 -31.57 -27.65
CA LYS A 435 -12.51 -30.82 -28.75
C LYS A 435 -14.00 -31.06 -28.89
N ASN A 436 -14.49 -32.27 -28.60
CA ASN A 436 -15.89 -32.66 -28.63
C ASN A 436 -16.25 -33.48 -27.39
N ALA A 437 -17.54 -33.53 -27.03
CA ALA A 437 -18.08 -34.39 -25.99
C ALA A 437 -18.14 -35.87 -26.42
N ASP A 438 -17.01 -36.46 -26.80
CA ASP A 438 -16.85 -37.85 -27.24
C ASP A 438 -15.59 -38.44 -26.58
N LYS A 439 -15.67 -39.69 -26.09
CA LYS A 439 -14.54 -40.43 -25.51
C LYS A 439 -13.36 -40.61 -26.47
N LYS A 440 -13.58 -40.54 -27.78
CA LYS A 440 -12.56 -40.64 -28.83
C LYS A 440 -12.07 -39.30 -29.36
N SER A 441 -12.58 -38.18 -28.82
CA SER A 441 -12.16 -36.85 -29.25
C SER A 441 -10.70 -36.60 -28.87
N ASP A 442 -10.00 -35.85 -29.71
CA ASP A 442 -8.69 -35.31 -29.35
C ASP A 442 -8.82 -34.28 -28.22
N ALA A 443 -7.79 -34.23 -27.36
CA ALA A 443 -7.64 -33.19 -26.36
C ALA A 443 -7.10 -31.89 -26.99
N ILE A 444 -7.69 -30.76 -26.65
CA ILE A 444 -7.19 -29.42 -27.02
C ILE A 444 -6.08 -28.95 -26.08
N TYR A 445 -6.19 -29.29 -24.78
CA TYR A 445 -5.14 -29.13 -23.78
C TYR A 445 -5.43 -30.01 -22.56
N SER A 446 -4.48 -30.09 -21.63
CA SER A 446 -4.64 -30.83 -20.37
C SER A 446 -4.16 -30.00 -19.19
N ILE A 447 -4.86 -30.14 -18.07
CA ILE A 447 -4.43 -29.71 -16.75
C ILE A 447 -3.51 -30.79 -16.20
N LYS A 448 -2.33 -30.39 -15.71
CA LYS A 448 -1.33 -31.32 -15.15
C LYS A 448 -1.84 -31.98 -13.86
N LYS A 449 -1.36 -33.19 -13.59
CA LYS A 449 -1.56 -33.85 -12.30
C LYS A 449 -0.86 -33.05 -11.19
N GLY A 450 -1.46 -33.02 -9.99
CA GLY A 450 -0.91 -32.38 -8.80
C GLY A 450 -1.22 -30.89 -8.67
N TYR A 451 -2.09 -30.38 -9.55
CA TYR A 451 -2.57 -29.00 -9.49
C TYR A 451 -4.09 -28.95 -9.46
N ASP A 452 -4.62 -28.10 -8.59
CA ASP A 452 -6.02 -27.70 -8.59
C ASP A 452 -6.30 -26.80 -9.80
N ALA A 453 -7.48 -26.95 -10.38
CA ALA A 453 -7.91 -26.14 -11.51
C ALA A 453 -9.40 -25.83 -11.45
N VAL A 454 -9.76 -24.71 -12.09
CA VAL A 454 -11.14 -24.23 -12.16
C VAL A 454 -11.50 -23.87 -13.60
N LEU A 455 -12.66 -24.36 -14.02
CA LEU A 455 -13.22 -24.13 -15.35
C LEU A 455 -14.55 -23.38 -15.24
N ILE A 456 -14.79 -22.43 -16.14
CA ILE A 456 -16.11 -21.81 -16.29
C ILE A 456 -17.01 -22.78 -17.07
N LEU A 457 -18.13 -23.19 -16.46
CA LEU A 457 -19.07 -24.11 -17.06
C LEU A 457 -20.12 -23.35 -17.89
N LEU A 458 -20.20 -23.67 -19.19
CA LEU A 458 -21.11 -23.02 -20.14
C LEU A 458 -22.39 -23.82 -20.33
N GLU A 459 -22.28 -25.15 -20.37
CA GLU A 459 -23.40 -26.02 -20.69
C GLU A 459 -23.18 -27.42 -20.12
N LYS A 460 -24.26 -28.08 -19.67
CA LYS A 460 -24.23 -29.51 -19.30
C LYS A 460 -24.84 -30.33 -20.44
N LEU A 461 -24.13 -31.36 -20.87
CA LEU A 461 -24.50 -32.23 -21.98
C LEU A 461 -24.60 -33.68 -21.51
N GLU A 462 -25.58 -34.39 -22.02
CA GLU A 462 -25.73 -35.84 -21.80
C GLU A 462 -25.87 -36.54 -23.15
N ASN A 463 -25.02 -37.53 -23.38
CA ASN A 463 -25.02 -38.31 -24.61
C ASN A 463 -24.64 -39.77 -24.32
N ARG A 464 -24.54 -40.60 -25.37
CA ARG A 464 -24.17 -42.02 -25.26
C ARG A 464 -22.82 -42.27 -24.59
N ASP A 465 -21.93 -41.27 -24.62
CA ASP A 465 -20.57 -41.31 -24.09
C ASP A 465 -20.48 -40.74 -22.66
N GLY A 466 -21.61 -40.37 -22.05
CA GLY A 466 -21.74 -39.97 -20.66
C GLY A 466 -22.22 -38.53 -20.47
N VAL A 467 -21.95 -37.98 -19.29
CA VAL A 467 -22.27 -36.59 -18.94
C VAL A 467 -21.01 -35.74 -19.08
N TRP A 468 -21.13 -34.62 -19.77
CA TRP A 468 -20.04 -33.70 -20.08
C TRP A 468 -20.44 -32.27 -19.73
N TYR A 469 -19.44 -31.43 -19.52
CA TYR A 469 -19.62 -29.98 -19.51
C TYR A 469 -18.88 -29.36 -20.69
N ARG A 470 -19.56 -28.47 -21.42
CA ARG A 470 -18.87 -27.50 -22.29
C ARG A 470 -18.30 -26.40 -21.38
N VAL A 471 -17.03 -26.09 -21.55
CA VAL A 471 -16.29 -25.15 -20.70
C VAL A 471 -15.61 -24.08 -21.53
N GLN A 472 -15.47 -22.89 -20.96
CA GLN A 472 -14.61 -21.84 -21.53
C GLN A 472 -13.15 -22.30 -21.40
N SER A 473 -12.39 -22.36 -22.50
CA SER A 473 -11.02 -22.85 -22.47
C SER A 473 -10.05 -21.79 -21.95
N ASP A 474 -9.03 -22.20 -21.20
CA ASP A 474 -7.91 -21.33 -20.82
C ASP A 474 -7.13 -20.82 -22.05
N PRO A 475 -6.61 -21.68 -22.96
CA PRO A 475 -5.94 -21.18 -24.15
C PRO A 475 -6.93 -20.48 -25.10
N SER A 476 -6.41 -19.49 -25.84
CA SER A 476 -7.13 -18.94 -26.98
C SER A 476 -7.16 -19.95 -28.12
N LEU A 477 -8.34 -20.17 -28.71
CA LEU A 477 -8.52 -21.11 -29.81
C LEU A 477 -9.01 -20.40 -31.07
N ASP A 478 -8.52 -20.85 -32.22
CA ASP A 478 -9.03 -20.46 -33.52
C ASP A 478 -10.36 -21.18 -33.85
N LYS A 479 -10.93 -20.87 -35.02
CA LYS A 479 -12.18 -21.51 -35.51
C LYS A 479 -12.03 -23.03 -35.75
N GLU A 480 -10.82 -23.55 -35.85
CA GLU A 480 -10.51 -24.97 -36.04
C GLU A 480 -10.22 -25.68 -34.71
N GLN A 481 -10.34 -24.97 -33.58
CA GLN A 481 -10.03 -25.43 -32.22
C GLN A 481 -8.52 -25.68 -32.01
N LYS A 482 -7.67 -24.91 -32.70
CA LYS A 482 -6.21 -24.92 -32.49
C LYS A 482 -5.80 -23.77 -31.59
N GLN A 483 -4.83 -24.01 -30.72
CA GLN A 483 -4.28 -22.98 -29.85
C GLN A 483 -3.61 -21.88 -30.67
N GLN A 484 -3.81 -20.63 -30.27
CA GLN A 484 -3.17 -19.46 -30.84
C GLN A 484 -2.73 -18.50 -29.72
N GLU A 485 -1.71 -17.70 -29.99
CA GLU A 485 -1.29 -16.63 -29.08
C GLU A 485 -2.01 -15.33 -29.40
N GLY A 486 -2.08 -14.43 -28.41
CA GLY A 486 -2.64 -13.09 -28.58
C GLY A 486 -4.11 -12.99 -28.21
N SER A 487 -4.93 -12.54 -29.17
CA SER A 487 -6.33 -12.21 -28.96
C SER A 487 -7.15 -13.42 -28.52
N TYR A 488 -8.15 -13.20 -27.67
CA TYR A 488 -9.06 -14.23 -27.21
C TYR A 488 -10.44 -14.10 -27.85
N ASN A 489 -10.97 -15.21 -28.36
CA ASN A 489 -12.30 -15.27 -28.96
C ASN A 489 -13.23 -16.10 -28.07
N PHE A 490 -14.05 -15.45 -27.24
CA PHE A 490 -14.99 -16.11 -26.34
C PHE A 490 -15.91 -17.13 -27.04
N LYS A 491 -16.33 -16.86 -28.29
CA LYS A 491 -17.22 -17.77 -29.05
C LYS A 491 -16.52 -19.06 -29.49
N ASN A 492 -15.23 -18.98 -29.82
CA ASN A 492 -14.48 -20.11 -30.38
C ASN A 492 -13.66 -20.86 -29.30
N SER A 493 -13.23 -20.17 -28.25
CA SER A 493 -12.37 -20.71 -27.19
C SER A 493 -13.15 -21.52 -26.16
N TYR A 494 -13.64 -22.69 -26.54
CA TYR A 494 -14.33 -23.61 -25.64
C TYR A 494 -13.80 -25.04 -25.80
N GLY A 495 -14.08 -25.90 -24.82
CA GLY A 495 -13.81 -27.32 -24.91
C GLY A 495 -14.80 -28.14 -24.07
N PHE A 496 -14.51 -29.42 -23.89
CA PHE A 496 -15.38 -30.35 -23.15
C PHE A 496 -14.61 -31.10 -22.08
N VAL A 497 -15.17 -31.17 -20.88
CA VAL A 497 -14.64 -31.99 -19.77
C VAL A 497 -15.70 -32.98 -19.33
N LYS A 498 -15.29 -34.18 -18.90
CA LYS A 498 -16.25 -35.16 -18.37
C LYS A 498 -16.76 -34.69 -17.01
N ALA A 499 -18.04 -34.90 -16.75
CA ALA A 499 -18.62 -34.52 -15.46
C ALA A 499 -18.02 -35.31 -14.28
N GLU A 500 -17.51 -36.51 -14.52
CA GLU A 500 -16.82 -37.32 -13.50
C GLU A 500 -15.46 -36.75 -13.07
N ASP A 501 -14.85 -35.87 -13.88
CA ASP A 501 -13.57 -35.21 -13.58
C ASP A 501 -13.76 -33.89 -12.81
N VAL A 502 -15.00 -33.40 -12.70
CA VAL A 502 -15.37 -32.21 -11.92
C VAL A 502 -15.78 -32.65 -10.52
N SER A 503 -15.01 -32.27 -9.50
CA SER A 503 -15.23 -32.66 -8.10
C SER A 503 -16.38 -31.87 -7.47
N THR A 504 -16.44 -30.57 -7.72
CA THR A 504 -17.43 -29.64 -7.15
C THR A 504 -17.90 -28.66 -8.22
N VAL A 505 -19.20 -28.36 -8.24
CA VAL A 505 -19.77 -27.29 -9.07
C VAL A 505 -20.28 -26.17 -8.18
N LEU A 506 -19.64 -25.02 -8.26
CA LEU A 506 -20.09 -23.79 -7.62
C LEU A 506 -21.12 -23.11 -8.52
N ASN A 507 -22.15 -22.52 -7.92
CA ASN A 507 -23.11 -21.66 -8.62
C ASN A 507 -23.79 -22.33 -9.83
N SER A 508 -24.13 -23.63 -9.74
CA SER A 508 -24.65 -24.45 -10.86
C SER A 508 -25.85 -23.86 -11.61
N LYS A 509 -26.67 -23.02 -10.97
CA LYS A 509 -27.77 -22.28 -11.62
C LYS A 509 -27.30 -21.28 -12.69
N HIS A 510 -26.01 -20.96 -12.72
CA HIS A 510 -25.36 -20.05 -13.66
C HIS A 510 -24.53 -20.79 -14.72
N ILE A 511 -24.75 -22.10 -14.91
CA ILE A 511 -24.24 -22.81 -16.09
C ILE A 511 -24.99 -22.26 -17.30
N GLN A 512 -24.33 -21.38 -18.05
CA GLN A 512 -24.91 -20.72 -19.20
C GLN A 512 -23.83 -20.30 -20.19
N ASP A 513 -24.15 -20.39 -21.47
CA ASP A 513 -23.36 -19.78 -22.52
C ASP A 513 -23.75 -18.31 -22.69
N LYS A 514 -22.77 -17.42 -22.74
CA LYS A 514 -22.99 -15.98 -22.88
C LYS A 514 -22.95 -15.59 -24.35
N ALA A 515 -23.89 -14.74 -24.75
CA ALA A 515 -23.91 -14.21 -26.12
C ALA A 515 -22.96 -13.02 -26.25
N TYR A 516 -22.07 -13.07 -27.25
CA TYR A 516 -21.14 -12.01 -27.59
C TYR A 516 -21.42 -11.44 -28.99
N VAL A 517 -21.17 -10.14 -29.17
CA VAL A 517 -21.32 -9.44 -30.44
C VAL A 517 -19.95 -8.91 -30.86
N ASP A 518 -19.62 -9.05 -32.13
CA ASP A 518 -18.35 -8.56 -32.68
C ASP A 518 -18.49 -7.06 -32.96
N ILE A 519 -17.74 -6.24 -32.23
CA ILE A 519 -17.72 -4.78 -32.39
C ILE A 519 -16.36 -4.37 -32.92
N THR A 520 -16.34 -3.74 -34.09
CA THR A 520 -15.10 -3.30 -34.73
C THR A 520 -14.89 -1.80 -34.53
N PHE A 521 -13.68 -1.41 -34.16
CA PHE A 521 -13.21 -0.04 -34.09
C PHE A 521 -12.17 0.20 -35.18
N ASP A 522 -12.41 1.19 -36.03
CA ASP A 522 -11.53 1.63 -37.09
C ASP A 522 -10.88 2.95 -36.70
N ALA A 523 -9.56 2.98 -36.59
CA ALA A 523 -8.80 4.18 -36.23
C ALA A 523 -8.82 5.25 -37.35
N ASN A 524 -9.39 4.97 -38.52
CA ASN A 524 -9.62 5.95 -39.60
C ASN A 524 -8.36 6.79 -39.94
N GLY A 525 -7.27 6.08 -40.24
CA GLY A 525 -5.94 6.65 -40.51
C GLY A 525 -5.02 6.75 -39.30
N GLY A 526 -5.53 6.64 -38.07
CA GLY A 526 -4.75 6.53 -36.84
C GLY A 526 -4.27 5.11 -36.53
N THR A 527 -3.89 4.87 -35.27
CA THR A 527 -3.54 3.57 -34.67
C THR A 527 -4.08 3.46 -33.24
N PHE A 528 -4.43 2.24 -32.83
CA PHE A 528 -4.51 1.84 -31.44
C PHE A 528 -3.15 1.31 -30.99
N TYR A 529 -2.87 1.40 -29.69
CA TYR A 529 -1.64 0.85 -29.14
C TYR A 529 -1.57 -0.68 -29.34
N PRO A 530 -0.41 -1.23 -29.74
CA PRO A 530 0.79 -0.50 -30.10
C PRO A 530 0.68 0.13 -31.51
N ASN A 531 0.13 -0.57 -32.51
CA ASN A 531 0.09 -0.08 -33.90
C ASN A 531 -1.14 -0.51 -34.72
N ASP A 532 -2.20 -1.04 -34.09
CA ASP A 532 -3.33 -1.62 -34.81
C ASP A 532 -4.18 -0.55 -35.52
N LYS A 533 -4.49 -0.78 -36.80
CA LYS A 533 -5.39 0.12 -37.57
C LYS A 533 -6.86 -0.14 -37.26
N LYS A 534 -7.19 -1.37 -36.89
CA LYS A 534 -8.54 -1.81 -36.52
C LYS A 534 -8.45 -2.84 -35.41
N ILE A 535 -9.38 -2.78 -34.48
CA ILE A 535 -9.55 -3.78 -33.41
C ILE A 535 -10.98 -4.28 -33.46
N THR A 536 -11.18 -5.60 -33.37
CA THR A 536 -12.51 -6.19 -33.20
C THR A 536 -12.59 -6.83 -31.82
N LEU A 537 -13.55 -6.39 -31.02
CA LEU A 537 -13.79 -6.85 -29.65
C LEU A 537 -15.02 -7.76 -29.63
N GLN A 538 -14.98 -8.84 -28.85
CA GLN A 538 -16.17 -9.64 -28.55
C GLN A 538 -16.81 -9.15 -27.26
N VAL A 539 -17.93 -8.44 -27.38
CA VAL A 539 -18.57 -7.74 -26.26
C VAL A 539 -19.83 -8.47 -25.86
N GLU A 540 -20.01 -8.74 -24.57
CA GLU A 540 -21.22 -9.39 -24.05
C GLU A 540 -22.46 -8.59 -24.46
N THR A 541 -23.49 -9.28 -24.94
CA THR A 541 -24.73 -8.66 -25.42
C THR A 541 -25.35 -7.76 -24.34
N GLY A 542 -25.73 -6.54 -24.73
CA GLY A 542 -26.26 -5.52 -23.83
C GLY A 542 -25.20 -4.69 -23.09
N LYS A 543 -23.90 -4.97 -23.25
CA LYS A 543 -22.81 -4.14 -22.70
C LYS A 543 -22.34 -3.10 -23.71
N THR A 544 -22.01 -1.90 -23.23
CA THR A 544 -21.39 -0.87 -24.06
C THR A 544 -19.90 -1.19 -24.25
N PRO A 545 -19.38 -1.21 -25.49
CA PRO A 545 -17.97 -1.45 -25.74
C PRO A 545 -17.11 -0.31 -25.17
N VAL A 546 -15.91 -0.65 -24.71
CA VAL A 546 -14.91 0.32 -24.21
C VAL A 546 -13.60 0.04 -24.93
N ILE A 547 -12.95 1.08 -25.41
CA ILE A 547 -11.65 1.04 -26.08
C ILE A 547 -10.92 2.36 -25.80
N GLN A 548 -9.59 2.30 -25.73
CA GLN A 548 -8.78 3.51 -25.65
C GLN A 548 -8.90 4.35 -26.92
N ALA A 549 -8.71 5.66 -26.78
CA ALA A 549 -8.74 6.57 -27.92
C ALA A 549 -7.57 6.25 -28.88
N PRO A 550 -7.83 6.11 -30.19
CA PRO A 550 -6.75 5.93 -31.16
C PRO A 550 -5.94 7.22 -31.34
N VAL A 551 -4.65 7.08 -31.60
CA VAL A 551 -3.75 8.19 -31.88
C VAL A 551 -3.60 8.37 -33.39
N LYS A 552 -3.59 9.61 -33.87
CA LYS A 552 -3.35 9.93 -35.28
C LYS A 552 -2.39 11.12 -35.36
N ASP A 553 -1.46 11.06 -36.30
CA ASP A 553 -0.49 12.12 -36.54
C ASP A 553 -1.20 13.47 -36.74
N HIS A 554 -0.74 14.49 -36.03
CA HIS A 554 -1.31 15.86 -36.03
C HIS A 554 -2.83 15.93 -35.90
N ALA A 555 -3.43 15.07 -35.07
CA ALA A 555 -4.88 14.99 -34.92
C ALA A 555 -5.30 14.52 -33.52
N LEU A 556 -6.25 15.25 -32.91
CA LEU A 556 -6.86 14.88 -31.64
C LEU A 556 -8.13 14.08 -31.89
N PHE A 557 -8.23 12.89 -31.29
CA PHE A 557 -9.48 12.12 -31.29
C PHE A 557 -10.62 12.95 -30.70
N SER A 558 -11.73 13.05 -31.44
CA SER A 558 -12.90 13.82 -31.04
C SER A 558 -14.01 12.90 -30.53
N SER A 559 -14.41 11.93 -31.36
CA SER A 559 -15.55 11.05 -31.11
C SER A 559 -15.54 9.87 -32.08
N TRP A 560 -16.46 8.94 -31.89
CA TRP A 560 -16.85 7.99 -32.93
C TRP A 560 -17.86 8.62 -33.88
N ASP A 561 -17.90 8.16 -35.13
CA ASP A 561 -18.86 8.59 -36.17
C ASP A 561 -20.33 8.40 -35.76
N ILE A 562 -20.59 7.45 -34.88
CA ILE A 562 -21.87 7.24 -34.21
C ILE A 562 -21.65 7.07 -32.69
N GLN A 563 -22.62 7.49 -31.89
CA GLN A 563 -22.57 7.33 -30.43
C GLN A 563 -22.49 5.85 -30.06
N LEU A 564 -21.59 5.50 -29.12
CA LEU A 564 -21.48 4.14 -28.59
C LEU A 564 -22.81 3.69 -27.97
N LYS A 565 -23.25 2.49 -28.36
CA LYS A 565 -24.48 1.85 -27.86
C LYS A 565 -24.16 0.49 -27.26
N PRO A 566 -25.04 -0.03 -26.37
CA PRO A 566 -24.99 -1.43 -25.96
C PRO A 566 -24.91 -2.38 -27.16
N ALA A 567 -24.07 -3.40 -27.06
CA ALA A 567 -23.85 -4.39 -28.09
C ALA A 567 -25.12 -5.22 -28.33
N GLY A 568 -25.70 -5.12 -29.53
CA GLY A 568 -26.89 -5.88 -29.94
C GLY A 568 -26.71 -6.62 -31.27
N GLU A 569 -26.01 -5.99 -32.20
CA GLU A 569 -25.65 -6.55 -33.51
C GLU A 569 -24.25 -6.10 -33.90
N PRO A 570 -23.55 -6.84 -34.79
CA PRO A 570 -22.21 -6.45 -35.23
C PRO A 570 -22.20 -5.03 -35.81
N LEU A 571 -21.26 -4.22 -35.36
CA LEU A 571 -21.20 -2.80 -35.71
C LEU A 571 -19.75 -2.33 -35.82
N THR A 572 -19.49 -1.42 -36.75
CA THR A 572 -18.19 -0.76 -36.91
C THR A 572 -18.30 0.71 -36.53
N TYR A 573 -17.45 1.15 -35.60
CA TYR A 573 -17.26 2.55 -35.24
C TYR A 573 -16.01 3.09 -35.92
N LYS A 574 -16.09 4.28 -36.53
CA LYS A 574 -14.94 4.95 -37.15
C LYS A 574 -14.54 6.17 -36.35
N ALA A 575 -13.25 6.31 -36.08
CA ALA A 575 -12.74 7.45 -35.34
C ALA A 575 -12.90 8.75 -36.15
N THR A 576 -13.28 9.82 -35.45
CA THR A 576 -13.33 11.19 -35.97
C THR A 576 -12.34 12.06 -35.21
N TYR A 577 -11.74 13.02 -35.90
CA TYR A 577 -10.60 13.78 -35.40
C TYR A 577 -10.79 15.28 -35.62
N ARG A 578 -10.10 16.06 -34.81
CA ARG A 578 -9.84 17.48 -35.07
C ARG A 578 -8.37 17.64 -35.41
N ASP A 579 -8.11 18.27 -36.56
CA ASP A 579 -6.74 18.51 -37.02
C ASP A 579 -6.03 19.48 -36.09
N VAL A 580 -4.84 19.08 -35.64
CA VAL A 580 -3.99 19.82 -34.72
C VAL A 580 -2.85 20.42 -35.52
N LYS A 581 -2.71 21.74 -35.46
CA LYS A 581 -1.60 22.46 -36.09
C LYS A 581 -0.30 22.25 -35.31
N GLN A 582 -0.37 22.39 -33.99
CA GLN A 582 0.78 22.25 -33.10
C GLN A 582 0.33 22.10 -31.64
N ILE A 583 1.27 21.66 -30.80
CA ILE A 583 1.20 21.78 -29.34
C ILE A 583 2.29 22.73 -28.87
N VAL A 584 1.99 23.53 -27.84
CA VAL A 584 2.92 24.52 -27.27
C VAL A 584 2.91 24.41 -25.75
N LEU A 585 4.09 24.43 -25.11
CA LEU A 585 4.18 24.57 -23.65
C LEU A 585 3.79 26.01 -23.27
N THR A 586 2.69 26.16 -22.53
CA THR A 586 2.26 27.45 -21.97
C THR A 586 2.81 27.68 -20.57
N GLN A 587 3.07 26.60 -19.84
CA GLN A 587 3.72 26.62 -18.54
C GLN A 587 4.72 25.48 -18.47
N MET A 588 5.97 25.80 -18.11
CA MET A 588 7.02 24.81 -17.98
C MET A 588 6.78 23.95 -16.73
N PRO A 589 6.92 22.62 -16.81
CA PRO A 589 7.01 21.76 -15.63
C PRO A 589 8.34 21.99 -14.89
N LEU A 590 8.63 21.21 -13.85
CA LEU A 590 9.93 21.27 -13.18
C LEU A 590 11.05 20.97 -14.19
N THR A 591 12.05 21.87 -14.29
CA THR A 591 13.16 21.77 -15.26
C THR A 591 14.52 21.51 -14.63
N THR A 592 14.63 21.56 -13.31
CA THR A 592 15.90 21.32 -12.60
C THR A 592 15.64 20.22 -11.60
N TYR A 593 16.44 19.16 -11.69
CA TYR A 593 16.32 17.98 -10.87
C TYR A 593 17.64 17.65 -10.17
N ASP A 594 17.53 16.98 -9.04
CA ASP A 594 18.65 16.31 -8.40
C ASP A 594 18.82 14.86 -8.87
N LEU A 595 19.94 14.26 -8.48
CA LEU A 595 20.16 12.83 -8.69
C LEU A 595 19.05 12.01 -8.02
N ASN A 596 18.50 11.07 -8.79
CA ASN A 596 17.44 10.13 -8.37
C ASN A 596 16.07 10.75 -8.07
N GLU A 597 15.89 12.04 -8.30
CA GLU A 597 14.58 12.67 -8.20
C GLU A 597 13.61 12.12 -9.26
N SER A 598 12.33 12.04 -8.92
CA SER A 598 11.29 11.57 -9.84
C SER A 598 10.82 12.69 -10.77
N LEU A 599 10.25 12.35 -11.93
CA LEU A 599 9.65 13.33 -12.84
C LEU A 599 8.56 14.13 -12.12
N ASP A 600 8.49 15.44 -12.34
CA ASP A 600 7.40 16.29 -11.85
C ASP A 600 6.88 17.19 -12.98
N VAL A 601 5.62 16.96 -13.36
CA VAL A 601 4.89 17.70 -14.39
C VAL A 601 3.65 18.41 -13.84
N SER A 602 3.50 18.52 -12.52
CA SER A 602 2.33 19.09 -11.84
C SER A 602 1.98 20.50 -12.31
N ASP A 603 2.99 21.34 -12.53
CA ASP A 603 2.86 22.71 -13.06
C ASP A 603 2.84 22.78 -14.60
N GLY A 604 3.12 21.68 -15.30
CA GLY A 604 3.21 21.65 -16.75
C GLY A 604 1.85 21.84 -17.42
N ARG A 605 1.76 22.77 -18.37
CA ARG A 605 0.55 23.01 -19.19
C ARG A 605 0.92 23.09 -20.67
N ILE A 606 0.13 22.42 -21.50
CA ILE A 606 0.21 22.50 -22.96
C ILE A 606 -1.04 23.16 -23.54
N ARG A 607 -0.86 23.97 -24.57
CA ARG A 607 -1.95 24.45 -25.43
C ARG A 607 -1.90 23.71 -26.77
N VAL A 608 -3.04 23.17 -27.16
CA VAL A 608 -3.27 22.53 -28.44
C VAL A 608 -3.91 23.56 -29.36
N ASP A 609 -3.21 23.93 -30.44
CA ASP A 609 -3.71 24.86 -31.45
C ASP A 609 -4.30 24.03 -32.61
N PHE A 610 -5.60 24.18 -32.87
CA PHE A 610 -6.30 23.45 -33.93
C PHE A 610 -6.17 24.16 -35.28
N ALA A 611 -6.31 23.40 -36.37
CA ALA A 611 -6.27 23.95 -37.73
C ALA A 611 -7.43 24.93 -38.02
N ASP A 612 -8.54 24.83 -37.28
CA ASP A 612 -9.69 25.73 -37.36
C ASP A 612 -9.49 27.08 -36.64
N GLY A 613 -8.31 27.31 -36.04
CA GLY A 613 -7.95 28.54 -35.34
C GLY A 613 -8.36 28.58 -33.86
N THR A 614 -9.08 27.57 -33.35
CA THR A 614 -9.38 27.45 -31.93
C THR A 614 -8.22 26.80 -31.16
N SER A 615 -8.24 26.89 -29.82
CA SER A 615 -7.23 26.27 -28.97
C SER A 615 -7.82 25.64 -27.71
N LYS A 616 -7.13 24.66 -27.13
CA LYS A 616 -7.49 24.04 -25.86
C LYS A 616 -6.26 23.89 -24.96
N GLU A 617 -6.37 24.28 -23.70
CA GLU A 617 -5.35 24.01 -22.69
C GLU A 617 -5.54 22.63 -22.06
N VAL A 618 -4.44 21.93 -21.78
CA VAL A 618 -4.41 20.59 -21.21
C VAL A 618 -3.28 20.52 -20.18
N SER A 619 -3.57 19.98 -19.00
CA SER A 619 -2.55 19.67 -18.00
C SER A 619 -1.69 18.50 -18.44
N MET A 620 -0.38 18.58 -18.19
CA MET A 620 0.53 17.49 -18.48
C MET A 620 0.28 16.29 -17.56
N THR A 621 0.51 15.09 -18.08
CA THR A 621 0.60 13.87 -17.29
C THR A 621 1.92 13.17 -17.56
N THR A 622 2.29 12.22 -16.71
CA THR A 622 3.53 11.45 -16.86
C THR A 622 3.52 10.56 -18.11
N ASP A 623 2.34 10.12 -18.56
CA ASP A 623 2.16 9.35 -19.80
C ASP A 623 2.47 10.18 -21.06
N MET A 624 2.49 11.52 -20.97
CA MET A 624 2.85 12.38 -22.10
C MET A 624 4.36 12.51 -22.29
N VAL A 625 5.18 12.10 -21.31
CA VAL A 625 6.60 12.46 -21.24
C VAL A 625 7.51 11.26 -21.42
N GLU A 626 8.41 11.35 -22.38
CA GLU A 626 9.44 10.35 -22.70
C GLU A 626 10.84 10.92 -22.44
N GLY A 627 11.78 10.04 -22.11
CA GLY A 627 13.21 10.37 -22.01
C GLY A 627 13.68 10.91 -20.65
N PHE A 628 12.83 10.91 -19.62
CA PHE A 628 13.23 11.33 -18.27
C PHE A 628 14.26 10.35 -17.66
N SER A 629 15.37 10.89 -17.15
CA SER A 629 16.31 10.16 -16.30
C SER A 629 17.10 11.11 -15.42
N SER A 630 16.99 10.94 -14.11
CA SER A 630 17.74 11.67 -13.08
C SER A 630 18.95 10.88 -12.56
N LYS A 631 19.29 9.72 -13.15
CA LYS A 631 20.37 8.85 -12.66
C LYS A 631 21.78 9.42 -12.88
N LYS A 632 21.93 10.42 -13.76
CA LYS A 632 23.20 11.04 -14.13
C LYS A 632 23.02 12.54 -14.36
N THR A 633 24.00 13.33 -13.91
CA THR A 633 24.04 14.78 -14.11
C THR A 633 24.11 15.18 -15.58
N GLY A 634 23.82 16.45 -15.85
CA GLY A 634 23.86 17.07 -17.18
C GLY A 634 22.48 17.46 -17.71
N THR A 635 22.46 18.09 -18.88
CA THR A 635 21.22 18.45 -19.58
C THR A 635 20.61 17.21 -20.23
N LYS A 636 19.30 17.04 -20.09
CA LYS A 636 18.51 16.01 -20.78
C LYS A 636 17.41 16.69 -21.60
N THR A 637 17.14 16.17 -22.77
CA THR A 637 16.00 16.60 -23.59
C THR A 637 14.87 15.60 -23.39
N LEU A 638 13.73 16.09 -22.91
CA LEU A 638 12.51 15.30 -22.84
C LEU A 638 11.62 15.59 -24.02
N LYS A 639 10.88 14.57 -24.43
CA LYS A 639 9.90 14.64 -25.49
C LYS A 639 8.51 14.54 -24.88
N VAL A 640 7.66 15.50 -25.21
CA VAL A 640 6.24 15.51 -24.84
C VAL A 640 5.43 15.11 -26.08
N THR A 641 4.61 14.08 -25.96
CA THR A 641 3.73 13.60 -27.03
C THR A 641 2.27 13.80 -26.64
N TYR A 642 1.50 14.51 -27.47
CA TYR A 642 0.06 14.66 -27.29
C TYR A 642 -0.64 14.91 -28.63
N ALA A 643 -1.80 14.28 -28.86
CA ALA A 643 -2.59 14.42 -30.10
C ALA A 643 -1.79 14.15 -31.40
N GLY A 644 -0.88 13.19 -31.36
CA GLY A 644 0.02 12.88 -32.48
C GLY A 644 1.07 13.96 -32.78
N CYS A 645 1.17 15.01 -31.96
CA CYS A 645 2.21 16.02 -32.04
C CYS A 645 3.29 15.76 -30.99
N THR A 646 4.49 16.25 -31.26
CA THR A 646 5.62 16.17 -30.32
C THR A 646 6.26 17.54 -30.14
N LEU A 647 6.66 17.86 -28.92
CA LEU A 647 7.56 18.97 -28.63
C LEU A 647 8.67 18.49 -27.68
N ASN A 648 9.77 19.25 -27.60
CA ASN A 648 10.86 18.95 -26.69
C ASN A 648 11.06 20.08 -25.69
N TYR A 649 11.49 19.73 -24.48
CA TYR A 649 12.01 20.69 -23.51
C TYR A 649 13.25 20.13 -22.81
N GLU A 650 14.09 21.04 -22.30
CA GLU A 650 15.32 20.66 -21.62
C GLU A 650 15.12 20.66 -20.10
N ILE A 651 15.75 19.68 -19.45
CA ILE A 651 15.94 19.68 -18.01
C ILE A 651 17.42 19.64 -17.68
N ARG A 652 17.77 20.06 -16.48
CA ARG A 652 19.12 19.97 -15.93
C ARG A 652 19.10 19.06 -14.71
N VAL A 653 19.88 17.99 -14.76
CA VAL A 653 20.15 17.15 -13.58
C VAL A 653 21.47 17.60 -12.96
N SER A 654 21.46 17.92 -11.67
CA SER A 654 22.66 18.32 -10.93
C SER A 654 22.84 17.45 -9.69
N ASP A 655 24.04 17.47 -9.10
CA ASP A 655 24.30 16.89 -7.78
C ASP A 655 24.53 17.99 -6.72
N GLU A 656 24.25 19.25 -7.08
CA GLU A 656 24.57 20.39 -6.25
C GLU A 656 23.72 20.43 -4.98
N LEU A 657 22.41 20.16 -5.07
CA LEU A 657 21.54 20.18 -3.90
C LEU A 657 21.79 18.95 -3.04
N THR A 658 22.00 17.76 -3.62
CA THR A 658 22.37 16.55 -2.86
C THR A 658 23.63 16.78 -2.02
N LYS A 659 24.69 17.33 -2.62
CA LYS A 659 25.92 17.69 -1.89
C LYS A 659 25.67 18.74 -0.81
N LYS A 660 24.84 19.75 -1.10
CA LYS A 660 24.46 20.78 -0.12
C LYS A 660 23.67 20.18 1.05
N GLN A 661 22.76 19.25 0.80
CA GLN A 661 22.00 18.53 1.83
C GLN A 661 22.93 17.69 2.71
N GLU A 662 23.83 16.89 2.13
CA GLU A 662 24.80 16.09 2.89
C GLU A 662 25.72 16.96 3.76
N ASN A 663 26.28 18.04 3.18
CA ASN A 663 27.11 18.99 3.91
C ASN A 663 26.32 19.67 5.04
N MET A 664 25.05 20.00 4.80
CA MET A 664 24.18 20.60 5.81
C MET A 664 23.88 19.64 6.95
N GLN A 665 23.60 18.36 6.67
CA GLN A 665 23.42 17.32 7.69
C GLN A 665 24.68 17.11 8.53
N GLN A 666 25.86 17.07 7.91
CA GLN A 666 27.14 16.98 8.62
C GLN A 666 27.40 18.21 9.49
N ARG A 667 27.14 19.41 8.95
CA ARG A 667 27.28 20.67 9.69
C ARG A 667 26.31 20.74 10.87
N ALA A 668 25.05 20.34 10.68
CA ALA A 668 24.05 20.20 11.73
C ALA A 668 24.56 19.27 12.85
N ALA A 669 25.07 18.09 12.50
CA ALA A 669 25.65 17.14 13.47
C ALA A 669 26.86 17.73 14.23
N ALA A 670 27.73 18.47 13.53
CA ALA A 670 28.89 19.13 14.14
C ALA A 670 28.47 20.22 15.13
N ILE A 671 27.54 21.09 14.74
CA ILE A 671 26.96 22.15 15.58
C ILE A 671 26.32 21.56 16.84
N ILE A 672 25.55 20.47 16.68
CA ILE A 672 24.94 19.76 17.81
C ILE A 672 26.04 19.28 18.77
N LYS A 673 27.07 18.59 18.25
CA LYS A 673 28.18 18.09 19.08
C LYS A 673 28.94 19.20 19.82
N LEU A 674 29.11 20.37 19.20
CA LEU A 674 29.89 21.47 19.77
C LEU A 674 29.11 22.32 20.77
N TYR A 675 27.80 22.53 20.54
CA TYR A 675 27.04 23.59 21.22
C TYR A 675 25.84 23.14 22.03
N VAL A 676 25.43 21.85 21.97
CA VAL A 676 24.35 21.36 22.85
C VAL A 676 24.65 21.67 24.32
N GLY A 677 23.70 22.34 24.98
CA GLY A 677 23.77 22.70 26.40
C GLY A 677 24.69 23.88 26.74
N LYS A 678 25.26 24.58 25.75
CA LYS A 678 26.08 25.77 25.96
C LYS A 678 25.27 27.05 25.79
N THR A 679 25.46 28.00 26.71
CA THR A 679 24.90 29.36 26.65
C THR A 679 26.02 30.39 26.44
N ASP A 680 25.66 31.60 26.03
CA ASP A 680 26.58 32.72 25.82
C ASP A 680 27.74 32.41 24.84
N LEU A 681 27.39 31.79 23.71
CA LEU A 681 28.34 31.51 22.63
C LEU A 681 29.04 32.79 22.12
N ASN A 682 30.29 32.64 21.69
CA ASN A 682 31.10 33.72 21.12
C ASN A 682 30.56 34.15 19.74
N GLU A 683 31.04 35.29 19.22
CA GLU A 683 30.57 35.83 17.94
C GLU A 683 30.76 34.87 16.77
N GLU A 684 31.86 34.12 16.74
CA GLU A 684 32.14 33.12 15.69
C GLU A 684 31.10 31.99 15.69
N ALA A 685 30.78 31.42 16.84
CA ALA A 685 29.76 30.38 16.97
C ALA A 685 28.36 30.91 16.64
N LEU A 686 28.04 32.15 17.02
CA LEU A 686 26.78 32.80 16.64
C LEU A 686 26.67 33.03 15.13
N GLN A 687 27.77 33.42 14.47
CA GLN A 687 27.83 33.53 13.02
C GLN A 687 27.65 32.17 12.35
N GLU A 688 28.23 31.11 12.91
CA GLU A 688 28.08 29.75 12.38
C GLU A 688 26.62 29.26 12.45
N LEU A 689 25.94 29.50 13.58
CA LEU A 689 24.53 29.19 13.77
C LEU A 689 23.63 29.99 12.81
N GLU A 690 23.90 31.28 12.63
CA GLU A 690 23.15 32.12 11.70
C GLU A 690 23.36 31.68 10.24
N GLN A 691 24.58 31.26 9.89
CA GLN A 691 24.85 30.71 8.57
C GLN A 691 24.14 29.38 8.36
N LEU A 692 24.13 28.46 9.35
CA LEU A 692 23.34 27.22 9.26
C LEU A 692 21.86 27.54 9.01
N ARG A 693 21.28 28.51 9.73
CA ARG A 693 19.88 28.92 9.53
C ARG A 693 19.62 29.44 8.12
N LYS A 694 20.52 30.25 7.57
CA LYS A 694 20.45 30.75 6.19
C LYS A 694 20.53 29.61 5.19
N ASP A 695 21.45 28.67 5.41
CA ASP A 695 21.62 27.50 4.54
C ASP A 695 20.35 26.63 4.56
N VAL A 696 19.82 26.33 5.75
CA VAL A 696 18.57 25.56 5.95
C VAL A 696 17.37 26.21 5.27
N THR A 697 17.25 27.53 5.31
CA THR A 697 16.10 28.26 4.72
C THR A 697 16.28 28.64 3.26
N ALA A 698 17.49 28.48 2.70
CA ALA A 698 17.78 28.75 1.30
C ALA A 698 17.35 27.61 0.36
N PHE A 699 17.14 26.40 0.89
CA PHE A 699 16.78 25.22 0.10
C PHE A 699 15.45 24.65 0.59
N PRO A 700 14.44 24.45 -0.28
CA PRO A 700 13.07 24.11 0.13
C PRO A 700 12.90 22.70 0.74
N LEU A 701 13.91 21.81 0.69
CA LEU A 701 13.76 20.40 1.06
C LEU A 701 15.01 19.87 1.79
N THR A 702 15.30 20.34 3.00
CA THR A 702 16.40 19.76 3.80
C THR A 702 15.83 18.80 4.85
N PRO A 703 15.98 17.46 4.69
CA PRO A 703 15.53 16.53 5.70
C PRO A 703 16.57 16.47 6.82
N LEU A 704 16.46 17.37 7.80
CA LEU A 704 17.08 17.17 9.10
C LEU A 704 16.24 16.17 9.89
N ALA A 705 16.88 15.20 10.55
CA ALA A 705 16.14 14.26 11.39
C ALA A 705 15.42 15.01 12.52
N ASN A 706 14.27 14.49 12.98
CA ASN A 706 13.46 15.10 14.04
C ASN A 706 14.29 15.48 15.29
N GLU A 707 15.25 14.63 15.67
CA GLU A 707 16.17 14.92 16.76
C GLU A 707 17.11 16.09 16.46
N GLN A 708 17.66 16.18 15.25
CA GLN A 708 18.51 17.30 14.85
C GLN A 708 17.73 18.62 14.85
N ILE A 709 16.50 18.62 14.32
CA ILE A 709 15.62 19.80 14.35
C ILE A 709 15.43 20.29 15.78
N ARG A 710 15.12 19.37 16.70
CA ARG A 710 14.92 19.67 18.12
C ARG A 710 16.17 20.22 18.80
N LEU A 711 17.31 19.57 18.61
CA LEU A 711 18.56 19.95 19.27
C LEU A 711 19.07 21.31 18.76
N ILE A 712 18.99 21.55 17.44
CA ILE A 712 19.43 22.84 16.87
C ILE A 712 18.48 23.96 17.29
N ASP A 713 17.17 23.74 17.28
CA ASP A 713 16.21 24.73 17.76
C ASP A 713 16.46 25.11 19.23
N ARG A 714 16.82 24.13 20.08
CA ARG A 714 17.23 24.39 21.46
C ARG A 714 18.49 25.26 21.56
N ILE A 715 19.55 24.90 20.83
CA ILE A 715 20.80 25.68 20.79
C ILE A 715 20.52 27.12 20.36
N LEU A 716 19.71 27.30 19.32
CA LEU A 716 19.33 28.62 18.82
C LEU A 716 18.53 29.40 19.86
N GLN A 717 17.49 28.80 20.46
CA GLN A 717 16.68 29.46 21.48
C GLN A 717 17.50 29.93 22.70
N GLU A 718 18.51 29.16 23.10
CA GLU A 718 19.37 29.50 24.24
C GLU A 718 20.37 30.63 23.92
N ASN A 719 20.67 30.87 22.64
CA ASN A 719 21.75 31.78 22.21
C ASN A 719 21.31 32.95 21.29
N LEU A 720 20.06 33.00 20.84
CA LEU A 720 19.52 34.10 20.04
C LEU A 720 19.42 35.40 20.85
N LYS A 721 19.88 36.52 20.27
CA LYS A 721 19.77 37.86 20.86
C LYS A 721 19.08 38.82 19.87
N PRO A 722 17.81 39.21 20.10
CA PRO A 722 16.90 38.77 21.17
C PRO A 722 16.27 37.38 20.90
N ARG A 723 16.11 36.57 21.96
CA ARG A 723 15.48 35.24 21.90
C ARG A 723 14.02 35.31 21.47
N TYR A 724 13.58 34.45 20.55
CA TYR A 724 12.16 34.44 20.15
C TYR A 724 11.23 34.14 21.33
N SER A 725 10.13 34.88 21.37
CA SER A 725 9.07 34.67 22.34
C SER A 725 7.96 33.84 21.69
N VAL A 726 8.00 32.53 21.89
CA VAL A 726 7.01 31.59 21.34
C VAL A 726 5.84 31.46 22.31
N ILE A 727 4.62 31.64 21.83
CA ILE A 727 3.38 31.54 22.59
C ILE A 727 2.49 30.53 21.88
N ILE A 728 2.23 29.41 22.53
CA ILE A 728 1.30 28.38 22.09
C ILE A 728 -0.04 28.62 22.80
N LYS A 729 -1.08 28.84 22.02
CA LYS A 729 -2.47 28.95 22.47
C LYS A 729 -3.22 27.72 22.01
N ASP A 730 -3.33 26.77 22.92
CA ASP A 730 -4.01 25.50 22.71
C ASP A 730 -4.60 25.05 24.05
N ASP A 731 -5.90 24.77 24.05
CA ASP A 731 -6.65 24.37 25.24
C ASP A 731 -6.99 22.88 25.22
N SER A 732 -6.70 22.17 24.12
CA SER A 732 -7.29 20.86 23.81
C SER A 732 -6.25 19.78 23.51
N HIS A 733 -5.20 20.09 22.73
CA HIS A 733 -4.27 19.07 22.21
C HIS A 733 -2.93 19.01 22.96
N ASP A 734 -2.66 19.95 23.87
CA ASP A 734 -1.37 20.13 24.55
C ASP A 734 -0.21 20.22 23.54
N LEU A 735 -0.36 21.07 22.53
CA LEU A 735 0.57 21.23 21.42
C LEU A 735 1.97 21.62 21.92
N GLN A 736 2.97 20.95 21.37
CA GLN A 736 4.38 21.30 21.53
C GLN A 736 5.04 21.38 20.14
N VAL A 737 6.09 22.17 20.02
CA VAL A 737 6.76 22.40 18.73
C VAL A 737 8.25 22.65 18.86
N SER A 738 9.01 22.04 17.95
CA SER A 738 10.44 22.27 17.74
C SER A 738 10.70 22.69 16.29
N GLY A 739 11.75 23.47 16.09
CA GLY A 739 12.27 23.84 14.77
C GLY A 739 11.91 25.26 14.33
N LEU A 740 11.09 26.00 15.08
CA LEU A 740 10.63 27.35 14.70
C LEU A 740 11.78 28.34 14.50
N SER A 741 12.91 28.17 15.20
CA SER A 741 14.06 29.07 15.02
C SER A 741 14.73 28.93 13.66
N MET A 742 14.54 27.79 12.99
CA MET A 742 15.07 27.51 11.65
C MET A 742 13.98 27.59 10.58
N ALA A 743 12.79 27.07 10.85
CA ALA A 743 11.79 26.78 9.84
C ALA A 743 11.11 28.00 9.21
N ARG A 744 11.28 29.20 9.77
CA ARG A 744 10.49 30.39 9.40
C ARG A 744 11.09 31.20 8.24
N ILE A 745 10.21 31.89 7.51
CA ILE A 745 10.62 32.99 6.62
C ILE A 745 11.20 34.13 7.47
N GLN A 746 12.43 34.54 7.15
CA GLN A 746 13.11 35.63 7.85
C GLN A 746 12.74 36.98 7.22
N GLU A 747 11.76 37.69 7.80
CA GLU A 747 11.53 39.11 7.55
C GLU A 747 12.01 39.94 8.75
N THR A 748 13.05 40.75 8.53
CA THR A 748 13.61 41.65 9.56
C THR A 748 12.98 43.04 9.45
N GLY A 749 12.07 43.36 10.37
CA GLY A 749 11.61 44.73 10.59
C GLY A 749 12.56 45.50 11.53
N PHE A 750 12.61 46.83 11.37
CA PHE A 750 13.44 47.75 12.20
C PHE A 750 13.27 47.55 13.72
N LEU A 751 12.08 47.16 14.17
CA LEU A 751 11.74 46.97 15.58
C LEU A 751 12.43 45.75 16.23
N ASN A 752 12.84 44.77 15.42
CA ASN A 752 13.43 43.52 15.90
C ASN A 752 14.89 43.68 16.36
N THR A 753 15.49 44.85 16.15
CA THR A 753 16.82 45.21 16.67
C THR A 753 16.81 45.46 18.18
N PHE A 754 15.65 45.81 18.76
CA PHE A 754 15.55 46.25 20.16
C PHE A 754 14.67 45.36 21.05
N LEU A 755 13.78 44.56 20.46
CA LEU A 755 12.83 43.72 21.20
C LEU A 755 12.67 42.34 20.54
N PRO A 756 12.35 41.29 21.33
CA PRO A 756 12.20 39.96 20.79
C PRO A 756 11.00 39.81 19.85
N LYS A 757 11.19 39.06 18.75
CA LYS A 757 10.08 38.63 17.88
C LYS A 757 9.10 37.77 18.68
N THR A 758 7.80 38.01 18.48
CA THR A 758 6.74 37.21 19.10
C THR A 758 6.13 36.29 18.06
N ILE A 759 6.23 34.99 18.32
CA ILE A 759 5.62 33.94 17.50
C ILE A 759 4.40 33.45 18.26
N VAL A 760 3.21 33.56 17.68
CA VAL A 760 2.01 32.99 18.29
C VAL A 760 1.56 31.84 17.42
N ILE A 761 1.43 30.65 18.01
CA ILE A 761 0.79 29.49 17.39
C ILE A 761 -0.54 29.30 18.09
N LYS A 762 -1.58 29.11 17.29
CA LYS A 762 -2.95 28.91 17.76
C LYS A 762 -3.50 27.61 17.19
N VAL A 763 -4.04 26.79 18.07
CA VAL A 763 -4.83 25.61 17.69
C VAL A 763 -6.31 25.96 17.73
N LYS A 764 -7.08 25.46 16.77
CA LYS A 764 -8.54 25.46 16.81
C LYS A 764 -9.02 24.04 16.63
N ASP A 765 -10.06 23.65 17.36
CA ASP A 765 -10.62 22.27 17.37
C ASP A 765 -11.59 22.02 16.22
N SER A 766 -11.40 22.72 15.10
CA SER A 766 -12.26 22.64 13.93
C SER A 766 -11.50 23.03 12.68
N ILE A 767 -11.95 22.48 11.55
CA ILE A 767 -11.53 22.83 10.20
C ILE A 767 -12.80 23.11 9.39
N ASP A 768 -12.65 23.55 8.13
CA ASP A 768 -13.78 23.76 7.23
C ASP A 768 -14.64 22.49 7.03
N GLU A 769 -15.96 22.65 6.89
CA GLU A 769 -16.90 21.52 6.80
C GLU A 769 -16.67 20.67 5.54
N GLU A 770 -16.33 21.28 4.40
CA GLU A 770 -16.03 20.55 3.16
C GLU A 770 -14.73 19.76 3.30
N GLN A 771 -13.71 20.36 3.91
CA GLN A 771 -12.44 19.71 4.21
C GLN A 771 -12.64 18.52 5.17
N GLN A 772 -13.47 18.67 6.19
CA GLN A 772 -13.80 17.59 7.11
C GLN A 772 -14.54 16.45 6.41
N ALA A 773 -15.49 16.77 5.52
CA ALA A 773 -16.21 15.77 4.74
C ALA A 773 -15.27 14.99 3.81
N LEU A 774 -14.36 15.69 3.12
CA LEU A 774 -13.33 15.07 2.28
C LEU A 774 -12.42 14.16 3.11
N ALA A 775 -11.88 14.64 4.23
CA ALA A 775 -10.98 13.85 5.07
C ALA A 775 -11.66 12.61 5.65
N LYS A 776 -12.92 12.68 6.04
CA LYS A 776 -13.71 11.50 6.46
C LYS A 776 -13.84 10.47 5.35
N LYS A 777 -14.07 10.92 4.10
CA LYS A 777 -14.13 10.04 2.92
C LYS A 777 -12.79 9.36 2.67
N VAL A 778 -11.70 10.12 2.70
CA VAL A 778 -10.32 9.61 2.52
C VAL A 778 -9.91 8.66 3.64
N ALA A 779 -10.23 8.97 4.90
CA ALA A 779 -9.95 8.09 6.03
C ALA A 779 -10.65 6.73 5.86
N ARG A 780 -11.95 6.75 5.53
CA ARG A 780 -12.71 5.52 5.25
C ARG A 780 -12.09 4.71 4.10
N ALA A 781 -11.70 5.39 3.01
CA ALA A 781 -11.06 4.77 1.85
C ALA A 781 -9.71 4.09 2.19
N ASN A 782 -9.00 4.58 3.21
CA ASN A 782 -7.70 4.04 3.64
C ASN A 782 -7.82 3.17 4.91
N GLY A 783 -9.03 2.71 5.27
CA GLY A 783 -9.24 1.84 6.42
C GLY A 783 -8.96 2.48 7.78
N THR A 784 -8.95 3.82 7.85
CA THR A 784 -8.73 4.58 9.09
C THR A 784 -10.01 5.24 9.59
N THR A 785 -10.05 5.52 10.89
CA THR A 785 -11.15 6.23 11.56
C THR A 785 -10.70 7.62 11.95
N VAL A 786 -11.52 8.65 11.67
CA VAL A 786 -11.26 10.02 12.14
C VAL A 786 -11.50 10.09 13.64
N GLU A 787 -10.48 10.51 14.37
CA GLU A 787 -10.54 10.69 15.83
C GLU A 787 -10.80 12.15 16.17
N GLU A 788 -10.00 13.06 15.63
CA GLU A 788 -10.04 14.49 15.93
C GLU A 788 -9.71 15.32 14.69
N THR A 789 -10.20 16.56 14.65
CA THR A 789 -9.87 17.54 13.60
C THR A 789 -9.41 18.82 14.25
N PHE A 790 -8.34 19.42 13.75
CA PHE A 790 -7.81 20.65 14.31
C PHE A 790 -7.08 21.47 13.24
N SER A 791 -7.00 22.77 13.43
CA SER A 791 -6.17 23.63 12.59
C SER A 791 -5.02 24.22 13.38
N ILE A 792 -3.83 24.25 12.79
CA ILE A 792 -2.67 24.99 13.34
C ILE A 792 -2.49 26.27 12.52
N GLU A 793 -2.68 27.40 13.18
CA GLU A 793 -2.44 28.73 12.62
C GLU A 793 -1.30 29.41 13.38
N GLY A 794 -0.65 30.39 12.76
CA GLY A 794 0.32 31.20 13.49
C GLY A 794 0.51 32.59 12.95
N THR A 795 1.08 33.45 13.80
CA THR A 795 1.53 34.79 13.44
C THR A 795 3.00 34.97 13.78
N ASP A 796 3.72 35.62 12.88
CA ASP A 796 5.04 36.18 13.13
C ASP A 796 4.92 37.69 13.32
N ASP A 797 4.98 38.16 14.57
CA ASP A 797 4.69 39.55 14.92
C ASP A 797 3.30 40.00 14.38
N PHE A 798 3.27 40.72 13.26
CA PHE A 798 2.05 41.22 12.61
C PHE A 798 1.68 40.47 11.32
N SER A 799 2.52 39.56 10.84
CA SER A 799 2.28 38.79 9.61
C SER A 799 1.83 37.36 9.91
N SER A 800 1.23 36.70 8.92
CA SER A 800 0.94 35.26 9.00
C SER A 800 2.25 34.47 9.10
N LEU A 801 2.34 33.55 10.05
CA LEU A 801 3.44 32.61 10.12
C LEU A 801 3.44 31.73 8.88
N LYS A 802 4.59 31.63 8.22
CA LYS A 802 4.84 30.68 7.14
C LYS A 802 6.15 29.95 7.42
N LEU A 803 6.15 28.66 7.16
CA LEU A 803 7.35 27.84 7.27
C LEU A 803 7.93 27.60 5.88
N LYS A 804 9.25 27.75 5.77
CA LYS A 804 10.07 27.39 4.61
C LYS A 804 10.67 26.00 4.74
N GLN A 805 10.73 25.46 5.95
CA GLN A 805 11.23 24.11 6.26
C GLN A 805 10.31 23.44 7.26
N GLU A 806 10.51 22.15 7.46
CA GLU A 806 9.72 21.36 8.38
C GLU A 806 9.98 21.76 9.84
N ALA A 807 8.91 21.71 10.63
CA ALA A 807 8.95 21.77 12.08
C ALA A 807 8.36 20.46 12.64
N VAL A 808 8.84 20.07 13.82
CA VAL A 808 8.31 18.90 14.54
C VAL A 808 7.20 19.38 15.46
N PHE A 809 5.98 18.94 15.20
CA PHE A 809 4.83 19.18 16.05
C PHE A 809 4.54 17.93 16.88
N SER A 810 4.03 18.13 18.09
CA SER A 810 3.60 17.04 18.94
C SER A 810 2.31 17.38 19.67
N ILE A 811 1.34 16.48 19.61
CA ILE A 811 0.07 16.56 20.33
C ILE A 811 -0.06 15.39 21.31
N LYS A 812 -0.88 15.55 22.34
CA LYS A 812 -1.21 14.47 23.26
C LYS A 812 -2.12 13.46 22.58
N LYS A 813 -1.94 12.17 22.91
CA LYS A 813 -2.85 11.13 22.45
C LYS A 813 -4.26 11.30 23.03
N PRO A 814 -5.30 10.91 22.27
CA PRO A 814 -6.64 10.73 22.80
C PRO A 814 -6.65 9.78 24.01
N LYS A 815 -7.64 9.96 24.90
CA LYS A 815 -7.74 9.20 26.16
C LYS A 815 -7.89 7.68 25.95
N ASP A 816 -8.52 7.26 24.85
CA ASP A 816 -8.67 5.86 24.47
C ASP A 816 -7.73 5.51 23.30
N SER A 817 -6.47 5.28 23.64
CA SER A 817 -5.38 5.07 22.67
C SER A 817 -4.80 3.65 22.65
N LYS A 818 -5.37 2.72 23.43
CA LYS A 818 -4.88 1.34 23.48
C LYS A 818 -5.07 0.70 22.11
N ASN A 819 -4.01 0.07 21.60
CA ASN A 819 -4.02 -0.66 20.34
C ASN A 819 -4.44 0.20 19.12
N LYS A 820 -4.13 1.51 19.14
CA LYS A 820 -4.38 2.42 18.02
C LYS A 820 -3.07 2.94 17.44
N ARG A 821 -2.84 2.69 16.15
CA ARG A 821 -1.80 3.37 15.37
C ARG A 821 -2.40 4.65 14.82
N TYR A 822 -1.75 5.77 15.09
CA TYR A 822 -2.21 7.09 14.66
C TYR A 822 -1.47 7.58 13.42
N HIS A 823 -2.19 8.30 12.56
CA HIS A 823 -1.64 9.04 11.43
C HIS A 823 -2.21 10.44 11.41
N ILE A 824 -1.44 11.40 10.88
CA ILE A 824 -1.88 12.77 10.66
C ILE A 824 -2.14 12.97 9.18
N TYR A 825 -3.33 13.43 8.85
CA TYR A 825 -3.67 13.91 7.52
C TYR A 825 -3.69 15.44 7.50
N TYR A 826 -3.16 16.04 6.44
CA TYR A 826 -3.27 17.46 6.14
C TYR A 826 -4.18 17.66 4.93
N VAL A 827 -5.12 18.60 5.02
CA VAL A 827 -6.10 18.86 3.95
C VAL A 827 -5.78 20.19 3.28
N ASP A 828 -5.51 20.14 1.97
CA ASP A 828 -5.26 21.32 1.13
C ASP A 828 -6.19 21.33 -0.09
N GLY A 829 -7.24 22.14 -0.03
CA GLY A 829 -8.25 22.18 -1.08
C GLY A 829 -8.88 20.80 -1.33
N GLN A 830 -8.49 20.17 -2.45
CA GLN A 830 -8.98 18.86 -2.89
C GLN A 830 -8.03 17.70 -2.57
N ASP A 831 -6.81 18.00 -2.11
CA ASP A 831 -5.79 17.01 -1.80
C ASP A 831 -5.73 16.73 -0.29
N VAL A 832 -5.50 15.46 0.05
CA VAL A 832 -5.26 15.02 1.42
C VAL A 832 -3.91 14.33 1.50
N TYR A 833 -3.00 14.92 2.26
CA TYR A 833 -1.63 14.43 2.45
C TYR A 833 -1.56 13.60 3.73
N GLN A 834 -0.97 12.41 3.66
CA GLN A 834 -0.48 11.72 4.83
C GLN A 834 0.85 12.36 5.27
N ILE A 835 0.93 12.77 6.52
CA ILE A 835 2.12 13.39 7.09
C ILE A 835 2.90 12.33 7.86
N PRO A 836 4.24 12.27 7.75
CA PRO A 836 5.08 11.40 8.56
C PRO A 836 4.72 11.52 10.04
N THR A 837 4.33 10.40 10.64
CA THR A 837 3.76 10.36 11.99
C THR A 837 4.46 9.30 12.84
N GLU A 838 4.92 9.71 14.02
CA GLU A 838 5.44 8.81 15.06
C GLU A 838 4.52 8.85 16.29
N GLN A 839 4.52 7.79 17.09
CA GLN A 839 3.86 7.78 18.39
C GLN A 839 4.76 7.27 19.51
N SER A 840 4.71 7.95 20.66
CA SER A 840 5.31 7.53 21.93
C SER A 840 4.22 7.20 22.94
N LYS A 841 4.55 6.76 24.14
CA LYS A 841 3.58 6.33 25.18
C LYS A 841 2.38 7.27 25.34
N SER A 842 2.57 8.59 25.38
CA SER A 842 1.47 9.55 25.57
C SER A 842 1.27 10.57 24.45
N ARG A 843 2.12 10.57 23.41
CA ARG A 843 2.12 11.63 22.38
C ARG A 843 2.14 11.09 20.95
N ILE A 844 1.62 11.91 20.05
CA ILE A 844 1.73 11.76 18.60
C ILE A 844 2.64 12.90 18.11
N ARG A 845 3.60 12.59 17.26
CA ARG A 845 4.53 13.54 16.66
C ARG A 845 4.39 13.49 15.14
N PHE A 846 4.45 14.65 14.51
CA PHE A 846 4.39 14.76 13.06
C PHE A 846 5.26 15.91 12.59
N THR A 847 5.89 15.72 11.42
CA THR A 847 6.88 16.65 10.89
C THR A 847 6.38 17.24 9.59
N THR A 848 6.26 18.57 9.55
CA THR A 848 5.63 19.26 8.42
C THR A 848 6.03 20.73 8.35
N GLU A 849 6.06 21.24 7.13
CA GLU A 849 6.18 22.65 6.76
C GLU A 849 4.81 23.34 6.60
N LYS A 850 3.71 22.58 6.68
CA LYS A 850 2.37 23.07 6.37
C LYS A 850 1.69 23.62 7.62
N LEU A 851 0.90 24.67 7.46
CA LEU A 851 0.00 25.21 8.49
C LEU A 851 -1.41 25.24 7.89
N GLY A 852 -2.44 25.08 8.73
CA GLY A 852 -3.82 24.92 8.27
C GLY A 852 -4.48 23.69 8.88
N SER A 853 -5.27 22.97 8.07
CA SER A 853 -6.22 21.95 8.50
C SER A 853 -5.61 20.56 8.62
N TYR A 854 -5.73 19.97 9.80
CA TYR A 854 -5.25 18.64 10.14
C TYR A 854 -6.36 17.73 10.65
N VAL A 855 -6.20 16.44 10.39
CA VAL A 855 -7.09 15.38 10.85
C VAL A 855 -6.26 14.28 11.47
N LEU A 856 -6.53 13.98 12.73
CA LEU A 856 -5.99 12.82 13.41
C LEU A 856 -6.84 11.62 13.06
N VAL A 857 -6.22 10.60 12.48
CA VAL A 857 -6.88 9.33 12.18
C VAL A 857 -6.19 8.19 12.91
N SER A 858 -6.92 7.08 13.09
CA SER A 858 -6.36 5.87 13.68
C SER A 858 -6.74 4.62 12.89
N ALA A 859 -5.87 3.61 13.00
CA ALA A 859 -6.17 2.23 12.66
C ALA A 859 -5.94 1.36 13.91
N ASN A 860 -6.76 0.32 14.08
CA ASN A 860 -6.57 -0.62 15.18
C ASN A 860 -5.37 -1.52 14.89
N GLN A 861 -4.42 -1.57 15.82
CA GLN A 861 -3.26 -2.45 15.78
C GLN A 861 -3.06 -3.11 17.14
N ARG A 862 -3.08 -4.45 17.17
CA ARG A 862 -3.09 -5.22 18.44
C ARG A 862 -1.86 -5.00 19.32
N SER A 863 -0.68 -4.73 18.75
CA SER A 863 0.54 -4.44 19.50
C SER A 863 1.33 -3.32 18.82
N ILE A 864 1.73 -2.32 19.61
CA ILE A 864 2.55 -1.21 19.15
C ILE A 864 3.72 -1.11 20.12
N GLN A 865 4.95 -1.19 19.62
CA GLN A 865 6.11 -0.79 20.41
C GLN A 865 6.20 0.73 20.41
N GLU A 866 6.23 1.32 21.60
CA GLU A 866 6.19 2.77 21.75
C GLU A 866 7.43 3.25 22.48
N ALA A 867 8.11 4.24 21.87
CA ALA A 867 9.21 4.93 22.51
C ALA A 867 8.72 5.75 23.71
N ASP A 868 9.66 6.15 24.57
CA ASP A 868 9.38 7.11 25.64
C ASP A 868 9.02 8.49 25.08
N ASP A 869 8.31 9.27 25.89
CA ASP A 869 7.91 10.62 25.52
C ASP A 869 9.12 11.56 25.49
N ILE A 870 9.21 12.34 24.42
CA ILE A 870 10.23 13.39 24.26
C ILE A 870 9.49 14.72 24.17
N ALA A 871 9.86 15.67 25.04
CA ALA A 871 9.31 17.02 25.00
C ALA A 871 9.94 17.86 23.88
N GLU A 872 9.11 18.59 23.15
CA GLU A 872 9.59 19.55 22.15
C GLU A 872 10.10 20.85 22.81
N VAL A 873 10.87 21.65 22.05
CA VAL A 873 11.57 22.83 22.59
C VAL A 873 10.61 23.87 23.16
N ASN A 874 9.48 24.09 22.49
CA ASN A 874 8.46 25.02 22.92
C ASN A 874 7.22 24.25 23.39
N THR A 875 6.80 24.53 24.61
CA THR A 875 5.62 23.92 25.25
C THR A 875 4.75 25.03 25.85
N ILE A 876 3.47 24.74 26.10
CA ILE A 876 2.55 25.68 26.74
C ILE A 876 3.08 26.14 28.11
N ALA A 877 3.69 25.23 28.88
CA ALA A 877 4.30 25.51 30.17
C ALA A 877 5.47 26.50 30.10
N LEU A 878 6.12 26.60 28.93
CA LEU A 878 7.28 27.46 28.67
C LEU A 878 6.92 28.66 27.77
N ASN A 879 5.64 29.03 27.69
CA ASN A 879 5.17 30.16 26.89
C ASN A 879 5.92 31.47 27.19
N GLY A 880 6.35 32.14 26.13
CA GLY A 880 7.02 33.43 26.17
C GLY A 880 6.08 34.60 26.50
N LYS A 881 6.65 35.81 26.56
CA LYS A 881 5.90 37.06 26.77
C LYS A 881 5.39 37.63 25.44
N ASN A 882 4.18 38.18 25.43
CA ASN A 882 3.65 38.85 24.24
C ASN A 882 4.24 40.27 24.11
N TYR A 883 5.22 40.47 23.21
CA TYR A 883 5.82 41.78 22.97
C TYR A 883 5.05 42.61 21.94
N ILE A 884 4.17 42.00 21.14
CA ILE A 884 3.29 42.71 20.18
C ILE A 884 2.41 43.73 20.89
N LEU A 885 1.84 43.36 22.03
CA LEU A 885 1.04 44.28 22.84
C LEU A 885 1.85 45.51 23.29
N ARG A 886 3.16 45.34 23.54
CA ARG A 886 4.05 46.44 23.89
C ARG A 886 4.36 47.33 22.68
N TYR A 887 4.53 46.76 21.48
CA TYR A 887 4.71 47.53 20.23
C TYR A 887 3.53 48.47 19.95
N VAL A 888 2.29 48.05 20.27
CA VAL A 888 1.09 48.88 20.06
C VAL A 888 0.86 49.88 21.19
N LEU A 889 1.10 49.49 22.44
CA LEU A 889 0.82 50.33 23.60
C LEU A 889 1.82 51.48 23.79
N LEU A 890 3.10 51.29 23.45
CA LEU A 890 4.14 52.33 23.62
C LEU A 890 3.89 53.60 22.78
N PRO A 891 3.61 53.50 21.46
CA PRO A 891 3.22 54.63 20.65
C PRO A 891 1.90 55.26 21.12
N CYS A 892 0.91 54.46 21.52
CA CYS A 892 -0.36 54.97 22.05
C CYS A 892 -0.16 55.76 23.35
N LEU A 893 0.70 55.30 24.26
CA LEU A 893 1.07 56.00 25.48
C LEU A 893 1.86 57.28 25.19
N LEU A 894 2.81 57.25 24.25
CA LEU A 894 3.56 58.43 23.80
C LEU A 894 2.64 59.47 23.15
N LEU A 895 1.69 59.02 22.33
CA LEU A 895 0.70 59.88 21.68
C LEU A 895 -0.25 60.48 22.73
N ALA A 896 -0.71 59.68 23.69
CA ALA A 896 -1.51 60.16 24.82
C ALA A 896 -0.73 61.17 25.69
N LEU A 897 0.55 60.93 25.96
CA LEU A 897 1.44 61.87 26.65
C LEU A 897 1.63 63.17 25.86
N LEU A 898 1.84 63.09 24.55
CA LEU A 898 1.95 64.24 23.66
C LEU A 898 0.65 65.05 23.60
N VAL A 899 -0.50 64.37 23.56
CA VAL A 899 -1.83 65.01 23.61
C VAL A 899 -2.04 65.67 24.97
N CYS A 900 -1.70 65.01 26.08
CA CYS A 900 -1.74 65.60 27.42
C CYS A 900 -0.79 66.80 27.55
N LEU A 901 0.42 66.72 26.99
CA LEU A 901 1.40 67.81 26.97
C LEU A 901 0.90 68.99 26.12
N PHE A 902 0.30 68.71 24.96
CA PHE A 902 -0.32 69.70 24.11
C PHE A 902 -1.52 70.37 24.78
N LEU A 903 -2.39 69.59 25.43
CA LEU A 903 -3.54 70.09 26.18
C LEU A 903 -3.10 70.94 27.39
N THR A 904 -2.09 70.49 28.13
CA THR A 904 -1.52 71.28 29.24
C THR A 904 -0.85 72.55 28.75
N LEU A 905 -0.06 72.51 27.66
CA LEU A 905 0.49 73.70 27.00
C LEU A 905 -0.60 74.65 26.46
N PHE A 906 -1.69 74.10 25.93
CA PHE A 906 -2.83 74.86 25.43
C PHE A 906 -3.59 75.55 26.57
N VAL A 907 -3.88 74.84 27.66
CA VAL A 907 -4.51 75.40 28.87
C VAL A 907 -3.59 76.41 29.55
N TYR A 908 -2.28 76.13 29.63
CA TYR A 908 -1.27 77.04 30.17
C TYR A 908 -1.17 78.33 29.33
N ARG A 909 -1.14 78.23 27.99
CA ARG A 909 -1.18 79.39 27.08
C ARG A 909 -2.48 80.19 27.19
N ARG A 910 -3.61 79.53 27.47
CA ARG A 910 -4.91 80.20 27.65
C ARG A 910 -5.02 80.94 28.98
N ARG A 911 -4.34 80.47 30.03
CA ARG A 911 -4.25 81.12 31.36
C ARG A 911 -3.15 82.18 31.47
N HIS A 912 -2.14 82.16 30.61
CA HIS A 912 -1.04 83.14 30.59
C HIS A 912 -0.85 83.80 29.20
N PRO A 913 -1.71 84.76 28.80
CA PRO A 913 -1.66 85.41 27.48
C PRO A 913 -0.39 86.26 27.23
N ASN A 914 0.39 86.57 28.27
CA ASN A 914 1.59 87.41 28.18
C ASN A 914 2.86 86.68 27.69
N LEU A 915 2.80 85.37 27.46
CA LEU A 915 3.93 84.54 26.97
C LEU A 915 3.82 84.22 25.47
N ARG A 916 3.42 85.20 24.65
CA ARG A 916 3.52 85.08 23.18
C ARG A 916 5.00 85.06 22.76
N LEU A 917 5.49 83.89 22.35
CA LEU A 917 6.76 83.78 21.60
C LEU A 917 6.68 84.68 20.36
N LYS A 918 7.61 85.66 20.29
CA LYS A 918 7.82 86.51 19.11
C LYS A 918 8.12 85.63 17.90
N LYS A 919 7.37 85.83 16.80
CA LYS A 919 7.69 85.29 15.48
C LYS A 919 9.13 85.69 15.08
N PRO A 920 9.99 84.75 14.66
CA PRO A 920 11.13 85.08 13.83
C PRO A 920 10.89 84.51 12.44
N TRP A 921 10.52 85.36 11.49
CA TRP A 921 11.07 85.31 10.13
C TRP A 921 10.62 86.56 9.35
N LYS A 922 11.54 87.52 9.26
CA LYS A 922 11.52 88.58 8.26
C LYS A 922 11.99 87.98 6.93
N LYS A 923 11.12 87.97 5.92
CA LYS A 923 11.53 87.85 4.51
C LYS A 923 12.17 89.17 4.11
N ALA A 924 13.46 89.14 3.77
CA ALA A 924 14.11 90.22 3.04
C ALA A 924 13.51 90.30 1.64
N ARG A 925 13.16 91.51 1.22
CA ARG A 925 12.58 91.85 -0.08
C ARG A 925 13.70 92.53 -0.87
N THR A 926 14.22 91.85 -1.89
CA THR A 926 15.10 92.46 -2.89
C THR A 926 14.23 92.94 -4.05
N GLU A 927 14.64 94.07 -4.63
CA GLU A 927 13.89 94.91 -5.56
C GLU A 927 13.59 94.30 -6.93
N LYS A 928 12.60 94.94 -7.58
CA LYS A 928 12.07 94.71 -8.92
C LYS A 928 13.13 94.75 -10.02
N SER A 929 12.98 93.90 -11.02
CA SER A 929 13.01 94.35 -12.42
C SER A 929 11.89 93.68 -13.22
N GLN A 930 11.34 94.45 -14.16
CA GLN A 930 10.29 94.11 -15.11
C GLN A 930 10.72 92.96 -16.03
N TYR A 931 9.80 92.10 -16.47
CA TYR A 931 9.39 92.02 -17.88
C TYR A 931 8.11 91.18 -18.05
N LYS A 932 7.29 91.62 -19.02
CA LYS A 932 6.05 91.04 -19.56
C LYS A 932 6.25 89.56 -19.96
N LYS A 933 5.30 88.66 -19.64
CA LYS A 933 4.09 88.28 -20.41
C LYS A 933 4.46 87.54 -21.71
N ASP A 934 4.15 86.25 -21.77
CA ASP A 934 3.36 85.55 -22.80
C ASP A 934 3.13 84.10 -22.32
N GLU A 935 1.85 83.73 -22.20
CA GLU A 935 1.17 82.65 -22.98
C GLU A 935 1.54 81.27 -22.44
N ASP A 936 0.64 80.67 -21.66
CA ASP A 936 -0.46 79.81 -22.10
C ASP A 936 0.04 78.45 -22.63
N ASP A 937 -0.67 77.45 -22.13
CA ASP A 937 -0.82 76.11 -22.67
C ASP A 937 0.17 74.98 -22.31
N ILE A 938 -0.40 74.11 -21.47
CA ILE A 938 -0.55 72.65 -21.67
C ILE A 938 0.35 71.72 -20.83
N LEU A 939 -0.39 71.00 -19.96
CA LEU A 939 -0.17 69.70 -19.30
C LEU A 939 0.85 69.60 -18.16
#